data_AF-A0A4W3JWJ2-F1
#
_entry.id   AF-A0A4W3JWJ2-F1
#
_cell.length_a   1.000
_cell.length_b   1.000
_cell.length_c   1.000
_cell.angle_alpha   90.00
_cell.angle_beta   90.00
_cell.angle_gamma   90.00
#
_symmetry.space_group_name_H-M   'P 1'
#
loop_
_entity.id
_entity.type
_entity.pdbx_description
1 polymer ?
#
loop_
_entity_poly.entity_id
_entity_poly.type
_entity_poly.pdbx_seq_one_letter_code
_entity_poly.pdbx_strand_id
1 'polypeptide(L)'
;MNGDTSVSVSVQTLGIKEESDVWSKENVLTLLDRIKSLIPAGDCMKYKTTESHFDWDRVTFGEFAAEDCRLKWLKLSCEIRKYRTLTELITDAMEYVKNPYKGKKLKTHPDFPKKALTPYFRFFMEKRAKYAKIHPEMSNLDLTKILSKKYRELPEKKKLKYVEDFKQEKEQFEHAMAKFRIKHPELLEVQKKSDIPEKPKTPQQLWYNHEKKAFLKLHPEQVSLKELKDALRKQWSQLSDKKRLKWISKALELQKDYEATLKVYIEAHPDSTLDEPVKSVLTKAERQLKDKFDGRPTKPPPNGYSLYCAELMVNMKDVPSTERMVLCSKQWKVMSQKEKDMYQKRCEQRKKLYESEIQRFLESLPDEERERVLLEEKLGGRLSNSTIAGAQTSSPLRAKISPTLPESPTSKRAPERPKQPISAMFLFFQEKRKDNPELSESELTRQLARMWNDLSEKKREKYKKMERALKAEHEQKMQSFLKEKKDVGGKKKPRLPETPKTAEEMWQRSVVSEYLVRCKNDSRKAQAAMEMAWSALDKKQKIPWIKKAANDQKRYERELTEIRSPVTAQSQKKMKFDGEPKKPPMSGYQMFSQELLTNGELTHFGLKERMVEIGRRWQKQSQAQKDGYKKLVEEQQLEYKADLEVWLKKRKGSGKALGPPAKVNVLSQVEESGGREAGRERRERERRGERGTESDRTRERNQAPHTHTYTHSETTREVERDREADGGVGCVHQD
;
A
#
# COMPACT_ATOMS: atom_id res chain seq x y z
N MET A 1 -13.46 30.47 -36.18
CA MET A 1 -14.72 29.95 -36.73
C MET A 1 -14.65 28.43 -36.64
N ASN A 2 -15.80 27.80 -36.47
CA ASN A 2 -15.89 26.35 -36.27
C ASN A 2 -15.81 25.62 -37.62
N GLY A 3 -15.54 24.32 -37.57
CA GLY A 3 -15.40 23.46 -38.74
C GLY A 3 -15.62 21.98 -38.39
N ASP A 4 -16.46 21.70 -37.41
CA ASP A 4 -16.97 20.35 -37.18
C ASP A 4 -18.01 20.05 -38.25
N THR A 5 -17.68 19.14 -39.17
CA THR A 5 -18.60 18.69 -40.23
C THR A 5 -19.60 17.70 -39.63
N SER A 6 -20.74 18.23 -39.17
CA SER A 6 -21.85 17.41 -38.70
C SER A 6 -22.48 16.63 -39.86
N VAL A 7 -22.18 15.33 -39.97
CA VAL A 7 -22.93 14.43 -40.85
C VAL A 7 -24.29 14.15 -40.20
N SER A 8 -25.33 14.73 -40.77
CA SER A 8 -26.72 14.55 -40.35
C SER A 8 -27.22 13.14 -40.68
N VAL A 9 -27.59 12.36 -39.65
CA VAL A 9 -28.42 11.16 -39.81
C VAL A 9 -29.84 11.52 -39.41
N SER A 10 -30.78 11.40 -40.35
CA SER A 10 -32.16 11.84 -40.17
C SER A 10 -32.94 10.93 -39.21
N VAL A 11 -33.24 11.43 -38.00
CA VAL A 11 -34.26 10.84 -37.14
C VAL A 11 -35.62 11.35 -37.62
N GLN A 12 -36.45 10.47 -38.16
CA GLN A 12 -37.80 10.84 -38.59
C GLN A 12 -38.73 11.03 -37.39
N THR A 13 -39.53 12.09 -37.51
CA THR A 13 -40.50 12.65 -36.56
C THR A 13 -41.31 11.63 -35.75
N LEU A 14 -41.06 11.59 -34.44
CA LEU A 14 -42.10 11.39 -33.42
C LEU A 14 -42.03 12.57 -32.43
N GLY A 15 -43.19 13.12 -32.07
CA GLY A 15 -43.28 14.46 -31.50
C GLY A 15 -42.75 14.60 -30.08
N ILE A 16 -41.55 15.15 -29.93
CA ILE A 16 -41.03 15.62 -28.65
C ILE A 16 -41.56 17.04 -28.39
N LYS A 17 -42.49 17.18 -27.45
CA LYS A 17 -42.79 18.49 -26.83
C LYS A 17 -41.59 18.92 -25.98
N GLU A 18 -41.35 20.21 -25.86
CA GLU A 18 -40.20 20.76 -25.13
C GLU A 18 -40.25 20.38 -23.64
N GLU A 19 -39.27 19.59 -23.17
CA GLU A 19 -39.21 19.03 -21.80
C GLU A 19 -38.71 20.08 -20.75
N SER A 20 -39.16 21.34 -20.86
CA SER A 20 -38.65 22.45 -20.04
C SER A 20 -39.41 22.68 -18.72
N ASP A 21 -40.66 22.21 -18.60
CA ASP A 21 -41.58 22.66 -17.55
C ASP A 21 -41.91 21.58 -16.48
N VAL A 22 -41.89 20.29 -16.86
CA VAL A 22 -42.47 19.18 -16.07
C VAL A 22 -41.76 18.92 -14.72
N TRP A 23 -40.49 19.32 -14.56
CA TRP A 23 -39.69 18.97 -13.36
C TRP A 23 -38.97 20.18 -12.77
N SER A 24 -39.68 20.92 -11.92
CA SER A 24 -39.12 22.02 -11.11
C SER A 24 -37.98 21.57 -10.18
N LYS A 25 -37.16 22.54 -9.73
CA LYS A 25 -36.09 22.31 -8.74
C LYS A 25 -36.63 21.71 -7.44
N GLU A 26 -37.82 22.12 -7.02
CA GLU A 26 -38.52 21.67 -5.82
C GLU A 26 -39.08 20.25 -5.98
N ASN A 27 -39.65 19.92 -7.14
CA ASN A 27 -40.09 18.56 -7.45
C ASN A 27 -38.90 17.59 -7.44
N VAL A 28 -37.76 17.99 -8.00
CA VAL A 28 -36.53 17.16 -7.96
C VAL A 28 -35.98 17.01 -6.55
N LEU A 29 -36.02 18.04 -5.70
CA LEU A 29 -35.60 17.91 -4.29
C LEU A 29 -36.58 17.04 -3.49
N THR A 30 -37.88 17.13 -3.77
CA THR A 30 -38.93 16.28 -3.17
C THR A 30 -38.76 14.81 -3.54
N LEU A 31 -38.48 14.52 -4.82
CA LEU A 31 -38.08 13.20 -5.29
C LEU A 31 -36.90 12.65 -4.49
N LEU A 32 -35.81 13.44 -4.38
CA LEU A 32 -34.60 13.01 -3.69
C LEU A 32 -34.81 12.78 -2.19
N ASP A 33 -35.65 13.57 -1.53
CA ASP A 33 -35.98 13.37 -0.10
C ASP A 33 -36.92 12.16 0.14
N ARG A 34 -37.84 11.88 -0.80
CA ARG A 34 -38.63 10.62 -0.80
C ARG A 34 -37.76 9.39 -1.01
N ILE A 35 -36.78 9.44 -1.92
CA ILE A 35 -35.82 8.33 -2.07
C ILE A 35 -34.98 8.19 -0.78
N LYS A 36 -34.54 9.30 -0.17
CA LYS A 36 -33.75 9.31 1.07
C LYS A 36 -34.49 8.71 2.27
N SER A 37 -35.74 9.08 2.49
CA SER A 37 -36.55 8.63 3.65
C SER A 37 -36.92 7.14 3.60
N LEU A 38 -36.91 6.52 2.42
CA LEU A 38 -37.14 5.09 2.24
C LEU A 38 -35.86 4.22 2.36
N ILE A 39 -34.69 4.83 2.59
CA ILE A 39 -33.43 4.10 2.80
C ILE A 39 -33.23 3.84 4.31
N PRO A 40 -32.90 2.60 4.72
CA PRO A 40 -32.58 2.30 6.12
C PRO A 40 -31.45 3.18 6.68
N ALA A 41 -31.57 3.56 7.95
CA ALA A 41 -30.64 4.45 8.68
C ALA A 41 -29.23 3.88 8.96
N GLY A 42 -28.75 3.00 8.08
CA GLY A 42 -27.45 2.32 8.14
C GLY A 42 -27.04 1.73 6.79
N ASP A 43 -27.35 2.41 5.68
CA ASP A 43 -26.95 1.97 4.34
C ASP A 43 -25.42 1.87 4.22
N CYS A 44 -24.93 0.64 4.21
CA CYS A 44 -23.55 0.25 3.97
C CYS A 44 -23.38 -0.51 2.64
N MET A 45 -24.45 -0.59 1.84
CA MET A 45 -24.46 -1.30 0.57
C MET A 45 -23.99 -0.40 -0.57
N LYS A 46 -23.53 -0.99 -1.67
CA LYS A 46 -23.20 -0.21 -2.87
C LYS A 46 -24.50 0.30 -3.48
N TYR A 47 -24.56 1.59 -3.85
CA TYR A 47 -25.82 2.24 -4.24
C TYR A 47 -26.67 1.43 -5.24
N LYS A 48 -26.05 0.82 -6.27
CA LYS A 48 -26.72 -0.03 -7.27
C LYS A 48 -27.48 -1.22 -6.68
N THR A 49 -27.01 -1.77 -5.57
CA THR A 49 -27.68 -2.90 -4.90
C THR A 49 -28.94 -2.43 -4.21
N THR A 50 -28.86 -1.32 -3.46
CA THR A 50 -30.00 -0.65 -2.83
C THR A 50 -31.03 -0.21 -3.88
N GLU A 51 -30.58 0.49 -4.93
CA GLU A 51 -31.34 0.93 -6.12
C GLU A 51 -32.05 -0.23 -6.85
N SER A 52 -31.39 -1.39 -7.01
CA SER A 52 -31.99 -2.58 -7.67
C SER A 52 -33.03 -3.33 -6.83
N HIS A 53 -33.19 -2.95 -5.57
CA HIS A 53 -34.16 -3.49 -4.61
C HIS A 53 -35.11 -2.39 -4.08
N PHE A 54 -35.08 -1.22 -4.72
CA PHE A 54 -35.80 -0.04 -4.29
C PHE A 54 -37.25 -0.05 -4.82
N ASP A 55 -38.19 0.26 -3.93
CA ASP A 55 -39.63 0.24 -4.20
C ASP A 55 -40.08 1.62 -4.73
N TRP A 56 -40.10 1.75 -6.06
CA TRP A 56 -40.37 3.02 -6.75
C TRP A 56 -41.81 3.49 -6.63
N ASP A 57 -42.76 2.58 -6.41
CA ASP A 57 -44.18 2.91 -6.21
C ASP A 57 -44.38 3.75 -4.94
N ARG A 58 -43.52 3.57 -3.92
CA ARG A 58 -43.51 4.41 -2.69
C ARG A 58 -42.91 5.80 -2.86
N VAL A 59 -42.22 6.07 -3.98
CA VAL A 59 -41.61 7.39 -4.24
C VAL A 59 -42.53 8.32 -5.04
N THR A 60 -43.58 7.79 -5.66
CA THR A 60 -44.65 8.54 -6.35
C THR A 60 -45.10 9.78 -5.55
N PHE A 61 -45.30 10.90 -6.25
CA PHE A 61 -45.75 12.15 -5.61
C PHE A 61 -46.34 13.13 -6.63
N GLY A 62 -47.40 13.83 -6.23
CA GLY A 62 -48.12 14.74 -7.15
C GLY A 62 -48.59 13.99 -8.39
N GLU A 63 -48.18 14.46 -9.55
CA GLU A 63 -48.49 13.87 -10.86
C GLU A 63 -47.44 12.85 -11.34
N PHE A 64 -46.34 12.64 -10.60
CA PHE A 64 -45.23 11.79 -11.03
C PHE A 64 -45.41 10.33 -10.61
N ALA A 65 -45.52 9.44 -11.60
CA ALA A 65 -45.60 8.01 -11.40
C ALA A 65 -44.23 7.39 -11.08
N ALA A 66 -44.22 6.10 -10.75
CA ALA A 66 -43.01 5.39 -10.29
C ALA A 66 -41.88 5.42 -11.34
N GLU A 67 -42.23 5.27 -12.63
CA GLU A 67 -41.26 5.28 -13.73
C GLU A 67 -40.74 6.70 -14.03
N ASP A 68 -41.55 7.75 -13.87
CA ASP A 68 -41.09 9.15 -14.02
C ASP A 68 -40.04 9.50 -12.96
N CYS A 69 -40.34 9.16 -11.70
CA CYS A 69 -39.44 9.30 -10.57
C CYS A 69 -38.12 8.54 -10.80
N ARG A 70 -38.21 7.31 -11.29
CA ARG A 70 -37.06 6.45 -11.63
C ARG A 70 -36.23 6.99 -12.79
N LEU A 71 -36.87 7.42 -13.87
CA LEU A 71 -36.21 7.99 -15.05
C LEU A 71 -35.51 9.31 -14.70
N LYS A 72 -36.15 10.16 -13.89
CA LYS A 72 -35.55 11.39 -13.39
C LYS A 72 -34.34 11.12 -12.50
N TRP A 73 -34.45 10.17 -11.57
CA TRP A 73 -33.30 9.70 -10.78
C TRP A 73 -32.17 9.17 -11.66
N LEU A 74 -32.47 8.35 -12.67
CA LEU A 74 -31.46 7.80 -13.58
C LEU A 74 -30.70 8.92 -14.32
N LYS A 75 -31.42 9.91 -14.85
CA LYS A 75 -30.89 11.12 -15.52
C LYS A 75 -29.97 11.90 -14.58
N LEU A 76 -30.38 12.13 -13.33
CA LEU A 76 -29.56 12.80 -12.30
C LEU A 76 -28.33 11.98 -11.88
N SER A 77 -28.47 10.66 -11.74
CA SER A 77 -27.40 9.76 -11.29
C SER A 77 -26.16 9.85 -12.20
N CYS A 78 -26.34 10.15 -13.49
CA CYS A 78 -25.27 10.25 -14.49
C CYS A 78 -24.39 11.49 -14.32
N GLU A 79 -24.90 12.58 -13.75
CA GLU A 79 -24.14 13.83 -13.55
C GLU A 79 -23.25 13.80 -12.29
N ILE A 80 -23.51 12.84 -11.38
CA ILE A 80 -22.85 12.70 -10.07
C ILE A 80 -21.91 11.48 -10.01
N ARG A 81 -20.99 11.45 -9.03
CA ARG A 81 -19.88 10.48 -9.02
C ARG A 81 -20.27 9.15 -8.35
N LYS A 82 -20.57 8.15 -9.18
CA LYS A 82 -21.06 6.78 -8.87
C LYS A 82 -20.15 5.86 -8.03
N TYR A 83 -19.64 6.31 -6.86
CA TYR A 83 -18.73 5.54 -5.98
C TYR A 83 -19.08 5.69 -4.49
N ARG A 84 -20.29 5.27 -4.08
CA ARG A 84 -20.92 5.53 -2.77
C ARG A 84 -21.97 4.49 -2.37
N THR A 85 -22.50 4.63 -1.15
CA THR A 85 -23.83 4.13 -0.74
C THR A 85 -24.95 4.94 -1.42
N LEU A 86 -26.22 4.55 -1.29
CA LEU A 86 -27.32 5.30 -1.91
C LEU A 86 -27.61 6.60 -1.15
N THR A 87 -27.54 6.59 0.18
CA THR A 87 -27.71 7.79 1.03
C THR A 87 -26.70 8.90 0.70
N GLU A 88 -25.43 8.54 0.57
CA GLU A 88 -24.37 9.50 0.19
C GLU A 88 -24.57 10.00 -1.25
N LEU A 89 -24.99 9.12 -2.18
CA LEU A 89 -25.22 9.48 -3.58
C LEU A 89 -26.43 10.44 -3.74
N ILE A 90 -27.48 10.27 -2.94
CA ILE A 90 -28.60 11.22 -2.88
C ILE A 90 -28.16 12.54 -2.26
N THR A 91 -27.26 12.53 -1.28
CA THR A 91 -26.70 13.77 -0.72
C THR A 91 -25.87 14.52 -1.77
N ASP A 92 -25.01 13.81 -2.54
CA ASP A 92 -24.33 14.34 -3.74
C ASP A 92 -25.35 14.89 -4.77
N ALA A 93 -26.50 14.22 -4.97
CA ALA A 93 -27.56 14.62 -5.91
C ALA A 93 -28.32 15.87 -5.46
N MET A 94 -28.69 15.96 -4.17
CA MET A 94 -29.39 17.13 -3.61
C MET A 94 -28.52 18.38 -3.69
N GLU A 95 -27.22 18.25 -3.41
CA GLU A 95 -26.27 19.36 -3.56
C GLU A 95 -26.05 19.73 -5.03
N TYR A 96 -26.01 18.75 -5.94
CA TYR A 96 -25.94 19.01 -7.38
C TYR A 96 -27.19 19.73 -7.91
N VAL A 97 -28.39 19.35 -7.45
CA VAL A 97 -29.65 20.01 -7.84
C VAL A 97 -29.76 21.41 -7.24
N LYS A 98 -29.27 21.62 -6.02
CA LYS A 98 -29.17 22.96 -5.41
C LYS A 98 -28.18 23.84 -6.17
N ASN A 99 -26.98 23.31 -6.43
CA ASN A 99 -25.81 24.03 -6.93
C ASN A 99 -25.13 23.31 -8.13
N PRO A 100 -25.73 23.28 -9.34
CA PRO A 100 -25.25 22.47 -10.48
C PRO A 100 -23.81 22.76 -10.94
N TYR A 101 -23.30 23.95 -10.60
CA TYR A 101 -21.97 24.41 -10.99
C TYR A 101 -20.92 24.23 -9.88
N LYS A 102 -21.24 23.64 -8.72
CA LYS A 102 -20.26 23.55 -7.61
C LYS A 102 -19.05 22.69 -7.99
N GLY A 103 -17.88 23.05 -7.46
CA GLY A 103 -16.64 22.29 -7.63
C GLY A 103 -16.13 22.21 -9.09
N LYS A 104 -16.23 21.04 -9.73
CA LYS A 104 -15.62 20.81 -11.06
C LYS A 104 -16.29 21.62 -12.18
N LYS A 105 -17.60 21.85 -12.10
CA LYS A 105 -18.39 22.61 -13.09
C LYS A 105 -18.35 24.13 -12.88
N LEU A 106 -17.59 24.63 -11.91
CA LEU A 106 -17.57 26.07 -11.58
C LEU A 106 -17.10 26.93 -12.75
N LYS A 107 -16.14 26.43 -13.53
CA LYS A 107 -15.61 27.10 -14.73
C LYS A 107 -16.55 27.04 -15.95
N THR A 108 -17.69 26.38 -15.84
CA THR A 108 -18.74 26.33 -16.88
C THR A 108 -20.02 27.04 -16.43
N HIS A 109 -20.01 27.74 -15.29
CA HIS A 109 -21.09 28.67 -14.94
C HIS A 109 -21.07 29.87 -15.91
N PRO A 110 -22.23 30.34 -16.43
CA PRO A 110 -22.29 31.44 -17.40
C PRO A 110 -21.52 32.71 -16.94
N ASP A 111 -21.76 33.16 -15.71
CA ASP A 111 -21.10 34.33 -15.13
C ASP A 111 -19.62 34.10 -14.75
N PHE A 112 -19.07 32.88 -14.85
CA PHE A 112 -17.70 32.62 -14.40
C PHE A 112 -16.69 33.36 -15.29
N PRO A 113 -15.89 34.31 -14.75
CA PRO A 113 -15.02 35.12 -15.57
C PRO A 113 -13.97 34.27 -16.31
N LYS A 114 -13.86 34.47 -17.62
CA LYS A 114 -12.82 33.83 -18.44
C LYS A 114 -11.48 34.51 -18.12
N LYS A 115 -10.44 33.71 -17.90
CA LYS A 115 -9.10 34.24 -17.59
C LYS A 115 -8.55 35.07 -18.75
N ALA A 116 -7.95 36.20 -18.42
CA ALA A 116 -7.19 37.04 -19.35
C ALA A 116 -6.15 36.20 -20.14
N LEU A 117 -6.04 36.46 -21.45
CA LEU A 117 -5.09 35.75 -22.31
C LEU A 117 -3.68 36.33 -22.11
N THR A 118 -2.70 35.47 -21.80
CA THR A 118 -1.32 35.94 -21.68
C THR A 118 -0.82 36.54 -23.01
N PRO A 119 0.19 37.42 -23.00
CA PRO A 119 0.61 38.17 -24.20
C PRO A 119 0.91 37.29 -25.42
N TYR A 120 1.54 36.12 -25.20
CA TYR A 120 1.75 35.13 -26.24
C TYR A 120 0.44 34.51 -26.75
N PHE A 121 -0.48 34.10 -25.87
CA PHE A 121 -1.76 33.52 -26.29
C PHE A 121 -2.67 34.54 -27.01
N ARG A 122 -2.58 35.83 -26.64
CA ARG A 122 -3.25 36.94 -27.35
C ARG A 122 -2.73 37.07 -28.78
N PHE A 123 -1.41 37.16 -28.96
CA PHE A 123 -0.77 37.14 -30.29
C PHE A 123 -1.13 35.88 -31.07
N PHE A 124 -1.05 34.70 -30.45
CA PHE A 124 -1.35 33.42 -31.07
C PHE A 124 -2.79 33.38 -31.59
N MET A 125 -3.79 33.78 -30.80
CA MET A 125 -5.18 33.85 -31.26
C MET A 125 -5.37 34.83 -32.44
N GLU A 126 -4.75 36.01 -32.38
CA GLU A 126 -4.90 37.03 -33.43
C GLU A 126 -4.22 36.64 -34.76
N LYS A 127 -3.08 35.96 -34.71
CA LYS A 127 -2.33 35.55 -35.92
C LYS A 127 -2.71 34.16 -36.44
N ARG A 128 -3.13 33.22 -35.59
CA ARG A 128 -3.48 31.83 -35.96
C ARG A 128 -4.49 31.77 -37.10
N ALA A 129 -5.59 32.52 -37.01
CA ALA A 129 -6.63 32.51 -38.04
C ALA A 129 -6.15 33.04 -39.41
N LYS A 130 -5.10 33.87 -39.42
CA LYS A 130 -4.48 34.40 -40.64
C LYS A 130 -3.47 33.39 -41.22
N TYR A 131 -2.54 32.90 -40.41
CA TYR A 131 -1.55 31.92 -40.84
C TYR A 131 -2.17 30.57 -41.25
N ALA A 132 -3.29 30.15 -40.64
CA ALA A 132 -4.03 28.95 -41.05
C ALA A 132 -4.68 29.07 -42.44
N LYS A 133 -4.98 30.30 -42.91
CA LYS A 133 -5.45 30.55 -44.27
C LYS A 133 -4.31 30.65 -45.29
N ILE A 134 -3.12 31.08 -44.85
CA ILE A 134 -1.91 31.19 -45.67
C ILE A 134 -1.22 29.83 -45.86
N HIS A 135 -1.36 28.93 -44.87
CA HIS A 135 -0.81 27.59 -44.89
C HIS A 135 -1.88 26.53 -44.57
N PRO A 136 -2.90 26.33 -45.44
CA PRO A 136 -4.01 25.42 -45.17
C PRO A 136 -3.56 23.95 -45.08
N GLU A 137 -2.47 23.57 -45.74
CA GLU A 137 -1.89 22.22 -45.69
C GLU A 137 -0.99 21.98 -44.48
N MET A 138 -0.54 23.02 -43.76
CA MET A 138 0.34 22.83 -42.61
C MET A 138 -0.44 22.45 -41.35
N SER A 139 0.10 21.48 -40.61
CA SER A 139 -0.54 20.99 -39.40
C SER A 139 -0.71 22.09 -38.34
N ASN A 140 -1.78 21.95 -37.56
CA ASN A 140 -2.07 22.77 -36.38
C ASN A 140 -0.87 22.85 -35.40
N LEU A 141 -0.09 21.77 -35.30
CA LEU A 141 1.10 21.71 -34.46
C LEU A 141 2.24 22.57 -35.02
N ASP A 142 2.48 22.52 -36.32
CA ASP A 142 3.56 23.25 -36.99
C ASP A 142 3.26 24.75 -37.11
N LEU A 143 1.99 25.08 -37.39
CA LEU A 143 1.44 26.43 -37.23
C LEU A 143 1.75 27.00 -35.84
N THR A 144 1.65 26.18 -34.79
CA THR A 144 1.93 26.58 -33.41
C THR A 144 3.43 26.72 -33.13
N LYS A 145 4.29 25.87 -33.71
CA LYS A 145 5.77 26.05 -33.67
C LYS A 145 6.18 27.37 -34.33
N ILE A 146 5.64 27.66 -35.52
CA ILE A 146 5.94 28.88 -36.29
C ILE A 146 5.50 30.14 -35.54
N LEU A 147 4.28 30.16 -34.99
CA LEU A 147 3.80 31.30 -34.20
C LEU A 147 4.57 31.48 -32.88
N SER A 148 5.03 30.38 -32.25
CA SER A 148 5.93 30.45 -31.09
C SER A 148 7.27 31.11 -31.44
N LYS A 149 7.86 30.76 -32.59
CA LYS A 149 9.10 31.36 -33.11
C LYS A 149 8.87 32.84 -33.46
N LYS A 150 7.82 33.16 -34.22
CA LYS A 150 7.47 34.54 -34.62
C LYS A 150 7.15 35.46 -33.45
N TYR A 151 6.60 34.95 -32.33
CA TYR A 151 6.43 35.76 -31.12
C TYR A 151 7.76 36.04 -30.41
N ARG A 152 8.68 35.07 -30.37
CA ARG A 152 10.02 35.26 -29.77
C ARG A 152 10.83 36.30 -30.54
N GLU A 153 10.79 36.22 -31.87
CA GLU A 153 11.38 37.15 -32.85
C GLU A 153 10.71 38.54 -32.88
N LEU A 154 9.55 38.72 -32.24
CA LEU A 154 8.80 39.97 -32.30
C LEU A 154 9.56 41.10 -31.57
N PRO A 155 9.76 42.29 -32.17
CA PRO A 155 10.39 43.42 -31.50
C PRO A 155 9.67 43.82 -30.21
N GLU A 156 10.42 44.25 -29.19
CA GLU A 156 9.85 44.47 -27.85
C GLU A 156 8.76 45.55 -27.84
N LYS A 157 8.92 46.62 -28.62
CA LYS A 157 7.87 47.64 -28.86
C LYS A 157 6.53 47.06 -29.38
N LYS A 158 6.56 45.92 -30.09
CA LYS A 158 5.36 45.20 -30.57
C LYS A 158 4.85 44.14 -29.58
N LYS A 159 5.71 43.60 -28.70
CA LYS A 159 5.29 42.75 -27.57
C LYS A 159 4.61 43.57 -26.48
N LEU A 160 5.10 44.79 -26.19
CA LEU A 160 4.54 45.69 -25.18
C LEU A 160 3.03 45.92 -25.34
N LYS A 161 2.50 46.01 -26.57
CA LYS A 161 1.05 46.04 -26.79
C LYS A 161 0.36 44.83 -26.15
N TYR A 162 0.81 43.62 -26.46
CA TYR A 162 0.19 42.39 -25.95
C TYR A 162 0.40 42.23 -24.43
N VAL A 163 1.45 42.85 -23.86
CA VAL A 163 1.66 42.94 -22.40
C VAL A 163 0.63 43.89 -21.76
N GLU A 164 0.36 45.04 -22.37
CA GLU A 164 -0.60 46.02 -21.84
C GLU A 164 -2.05 45.55 -22.01
N ASP A 165 -2.41 44.98 -23.18
CA ASP A 165 -3.68 44.25 -23.40
C ASP A 165 -3.92 43.23 -22.27
N PHE A 166 -2.89 42.48 -21.86
CA PHE A 166 -2.99 41.47 -20.80
C PHE A 166 -3.14 42.07 -19.40
N LYS A 167 -2.48 43.19 -19.08
CA LYS A 167 -2.68 43.87 -17.78
C LYS A 167 -4.14 44.33 -17.63
N GLN A 168 -4.67 44.99 -18.65
CA GLN A 168 -6.04 45.50 -18.65
C GLN A 168 -7.07 44.36 -18.57
N GLU A 169 -6.91 43.28 -19.35
CA GLU A 169 -7.79 42.11 -19.24
C GLU A 169 -7.65 41.37 -17.90
N LYS A 170 -6.46 41.37 -17.28
CA LYS A 170 -6.24 40.79 -15.94
C LYS A 170 -6.98 41.58 -14.87
N GLU A 171 -6.93 42.91 -14.92
CA GLU A 171 -7.67 43.78 -13.99
C GLU A 171 -9.19 43.63 -14.17
N GLN A 172 -9.68 43.64 -15.42
CA GLN A 172 -11.08 43.37 -15.73
C GLN A 172 -11.52 41.99 -15.23
N PHE A 173 -10.68 40.95 -15.39
CA PHE A 173 -10.91 39.62 -14.84
C PHE A 173 -10.93 39.62 -13.30
N GLU A 174 -10.05 40.36 -12.63
CA GLU A 174 -10.00 40.44 -11.16
C GLU A 174 -11.23 41.15 -10.58
N HIS A 175 -11.68 42.25 -11.23
CA HIS A 175 -12.92 42.96 -10.91
C HIS A 175 -14.18 42.12 -11.19
N ALA A 176 -14.24 41.43 -12.35
CA ALA A 176 -15.32 40.49 -12.67
C ALA A 176 -15.35 39.31 -11.68
N MET A 177 -14.19 38.81 -11.24
CA MET A 177 -14.08 37.75 -10.25
C MET A 177 -14.44 38.24 -8.83
N ALA A 178 -14.23 39.51 -8.51
CA ALA A 178 -14.78 40.11 -7.29
C ALA A 178 -16.31 40.17 -7.33
N LYS A 179 -16.91 40.63 -8.44
CA LYS A 179 -18.36 40.61 -8.64
C LYS A 179 -18.95 39.20 -8.62
N PHE A 180 -18.28 38.22 -9.22
CA PHE A 180 -18.69 36.82 -9.19
C PHE A 180 -18.64 36.22 -7.76
N ARG A 181 -17.63 36.57 -6.94
CA ARG A 181 -17.58 36.19 -5.50
C ARG A 181 -18.74 36.75 -4.68
N ILE A 182 -19.22 37.95 -5.00
CA ILE A 182 -20.31 38.60 -4.28
C ILE A 182 -21.67 38.04 -4.72
N LYS A 183 -21.83 37.75 -6.02
CA LYS A 183 -23.09 37.23 -6.59
C LYS A 183 -23.33 35.73 -6.36
N HIS A 184 -22.26 34.94 -6.30
CA HIS A 184 -22.33 33.47 -6.23
C HIS A 184 -21.49 32.91 -5.07
N PRO A 185 -21.75 33.33 -3.80
CA PRO A 185 -20.98 32.90 -2.65
C PRO A 185 -21.09 31.39 -2.37
N GLU A 186 -22.24 30.77 -2.62
CA GLU A 186 -22.49 29.33 -2.47
C GLU A 186 -21.69 28.46 -3.47
N LEU A 187 -21.54 28.90 -4.72
CA LEU A 187 -20.68 28.26 -5.70
C LEU A 187 -19.18 28.47 -5.42
N LEU A 188 -18.85 29.52 -4.67
CA LEU A 188 -17.51 29.90 -4.25
C LEU A 188 -17.22 29.65 -2.77
N GLU A 189 -17.97 28.74 -2.14
CA GLU A 189 -17.58 28.10 -0.90
C GLU A 189 -16.25 27.36 -1.10
N VAL A 190 -15.17 28.11 -0.90
CA VAL A 190 -14.06 27.63 -0.09
C VAL A 190 -14.70 26.95 1.11
N GLN A 191 -14.48 25.65 1.28
CA GLN A 191 -14.86 24.96 2.51
C GLN A 191 -14.42 25.88 3.64
N LYS A 192 -15.37 26.44 4.42
CA LYS A 192 -15.03 27.22 5.62
C LYS A 192 -13.98 26.37 6.31
N LYS A 193 -12.80 26.94 6.60
CA LYS A 193 -11.75 26.19 7.30
C LYS A 193 -12.43 25.70 8.57
N SER A 194 -12.79 24.41 8.56
CA SER A 194 -13.56 23.77 9.61
C SER A 194 -12.81 24.02 10.89
N ASP A 195 -13.51 24.22 12.00
CA ASP A 195 -12.88 24.67 13.25
C ASP A 195 -11.84 23.67 13.80
N ILE A 196 -11.74 22.48 13.16
CA ILE A 196 -10.53 21.64 13.05
C ILE A 196 -9.26 22.50 12.85
N PRO A 197 -8.31 22.52 13.81
CA PRO A 197 -7.09 23.31 13.71
C PRO A 197 -6.23 23.03 12.46
N GLU A 198 -5.49 24.05 11.99
CA GLU A 198 -4.53 23.87 10.89
C GLU A 198 -3.33 23.03 11.32
N LYS A 199 -3.08 21.90 10.63
CA LYS A 199 -1.91 21.05 10.88
C LYS A 199 -0.58 21.84 10.88
N PRO A 200 0.33 21.57 11.83
CA PRO A 200 1.52 22.38 12.09
C PRO A 200 2.51 22.31 10.92
N LYS A 201 3.25 23.41 10.73
CA LYS A 201 4.12 23.64 9.57
C LYS A 201 5.57 23.29 9.93
N THR A 202 6.26 22.59 9.04
CA THR A 202 7.64 22.12 9.30
C THR A 202 8.65 23.29 9.40
N PRO A 203 9.84 23.10 10.00
CA PRO A 203 10.83 24.17 10.14
C PRO A 203 11.19 24.82 8.79
N GLN A 204 11.40 23.99 7.76
CA GLN A 204 11.63 24.44 6.39
C GLN A 204 10.44 25.24 5.83
N GLN A 205 9.19 24.85 6.12
CA GLN A 205 7.99 25.56 5.64
C GLN A 205 7.82 26.91 6.32
N LEU A 206 8.10 27.01 7.63
CA LEU A 206 8.02 28.26 8.38
C LEU A 206 9.05 29.28 7.86
N TRP A 207 10.30 28.84 7.72
CA TRP A 207 11.35 29.66 7.12
C TRP A 207 11.03 30.03 5.67
N TYR A 208 10.60 29.07 4.84
CA TYR A 208 10.23 29.33 3.45
C TYR A 208 9.14 30.38 3.31
N ASN A 209 8.11 30.33 4.16
CA ASN A 209 7.04 31.33 4.16
C ASN A 209 7.51 32.70 4.66
N HIS A 210 8.45 32.74 5.62
CA HIS A 210 9.09 33.97 6.09
C HIS A 210 9.90 34.63 4.96
N GLU A 211 10.86 33.91 4.37
CA GLU A 211 11.70 34.46 3.30
C GLU A 211 10.90 34.78 2.04
N LYS A 212 9.90 33.97 1.68
CA LYS A 212 8.99 34.29 0.57
C LYS A 212 8.23 35.60 0.83
N LYS A 213 7.79 35.87 2.06
CA LYS A 213 7.12 37.13 2.41
C LYS A 213 8.09 38.31 2.37
N ALA A 214 9.33 38.14 2.83
CA ALA A 214 10.36 39.17 2.72
C ALA A 214 10.72 39.46 1.25
N PHE A 215 10.96 38.42 0.46
CA PHE A 215 11.31 38.51 -0.95
C PHE A 215 10.20 39.19 -1.78
N LEU A 216 8.93 38.82 -1.58
CA LEU A 216 7.81 39.47 -2.27
C LEU A 216 7.57 40.92 -1.84
N LYS A 217 8.06 41.34 -0.66
CA LYS A 217 8.06 42.76 -0.24
C LYS A 217 9.16 43.56 -0.94
N LEU A 218 10.30 42.93 -1.26
CA LEU A 218 11.46 43.56 -1.89
C LEU A 218 11.43 43.50 -3.42
N HIS A 219 10.77 42.49 -4.00
CA HIS A 219 10.64 42.28 -5.45
C HIS A 219 9.17 42.04 -5.84
N PRO A 220 8.38 43.12 -6.05
CA PRO A 220 6.97 42.99 -6.45
C PRO A 220 6.78 42.43 -7.87
N GLU A 221 7.74 42.64 -8.77
CA GLU A 221 7.69 42.25 -10.18
C GLU A 221 8.27 40.84 -10.43
N GLN A 222 7.40 39.95 -10.93
CA GLN A 222 7.68 38.92 -11.95
C GLN A 222 8.83 37.91 -11.78
N VAL A 223 9.40 37.72 -10.58
CA VAL A 223 10.24 36.54 -10.33
C VAL A 223 9.41 35.26 -10.39
N SER A 224 9.83 34.31 -11.22
CA SER A 224 9.20 33.00 -11.39
C SER A 224 9.07 32.27 -10.06
N LEU A 225 7.84 31.90 -9.68
CA LEU A 225 7.56 31.19 -8.42
C LEU A 225 8.29 29.84 -8.33
N LYS A 226 8.70 29.26 -9.46
CA LYS A 226 9.53 28.05 -9.50
C LYS A 226 10.99 28.37 -9.12
N GLU A 227 11.60 29.36 -9.76
CA GLU A 227 12.99 29.76 -9.49
C GLU A 227 13.16 30.26 -8.05
N LEU A 228 12.23 31.10 -7.56
CA LEU A 228 12.21 31.50 -6.15
C LEU A 228 12.13 30.30 -5.20
N LYS A 229 11.30 29.30 -5.54
CA LYS A 229 11.14 28.09 -4.71
C LYS A 229 12.42 27.25 -4.67
N ASP A 230 13.10 27.09 -5.79
CA ASP A 230 14.31 26.28 -5.89
C ASP A 230 15.55 27.03 -5.35
N ALA A 231 15.58 28.37 -5.44
CA ALA A 231 16.58 29.22 -4.77
C ALA A 231 16.45 29.15 -3.25
N LEU A 232 15.24 29.32 -2.70
CA LEU A 232 15.00 29.17 -1.26
C LEU A 232 15.30 27.75 -0.77
N ARG A 233 14.98 26.70 -1.56
CA ARG A 233 15.37 25.32 -1.23
C ARG A 233 16.89 25.17 -1.06
N LYS A 234 17.69 25.78 -1.95
CA LYS A 234 19.16 25.78 -1.85
C LYS A 234 19.62 26.51 -0.57
N GLN A 235 19.09 27.71 -0.31
CA GLN A 235 19.44 28.47 0.90
C GLN A 235 19.12 27.71 2.20
N TRP A 236 18.00 26.98 2.31
CA TRP A 236 17.72 26.11 3.48
C TRP A 236 18.84 25.07 3.73
N SER A 237 19.38 24.48 2.66
CA SER A 237 20.49 23.52 2.75
C SER A 237 21.83 24.17 3.17
N GLN A 238 21.94 25.50 3.06
CA GLN A 238 23.12 26.29 3.42
C GLN A 238 22.96 27.07 4.74
N LEU A 239 21.77 27.11 5.36
CA LEU A 239 21.57 27.74 6.67
C LEU A 239 22.46 27.09 7.72
N SER A 240 23.12 27.92 8.53
CA SER A 240 23.82 27.44 9.72
C SER A 240 22.87 26.84 10.75
N ASP A 241 23.39 25.90 11.54
CA ASP A 241 22.58 25.14 12.49
C ASP A 241 21.89 26.02 13.54
N LYS A 242 22.52 27.12 14.00
CA LYS A 242 21.88 28.14 14.87
C LYS A 242 20.68 28.82 14.19
N LYS A 243 20.73 29.06 12.86
CA LYS A 243 19.60 29.59 12.09
C LYS A 243 18.50 28.54 11.89
N ARG A 244 18.85 27.28 11.64
CA ARG A 244 17.88 26.16 11.56
C ARG A 244 17.14 25.94 12.87
N LEU A 245 17.87 25.93 14.00
CA LEU A 245 17.32 25.68 15.32
C LEU A 245 16.19 26.65 15.68
N LYS A 246 16.31 27.95 15.34
CA LYS A 246 15.22 28.94 15.51
C LYS A 246 13.90 28.47 14.89
N TRP A 247 13.95 27.87 13.71
CA TRP A 247 12.76 27.35 13.02
C TRP A 247 12.32 25.98 13.52
N ILE A 248 13.25 25.18 14.05
CA ILE A 248 12.94 23.89 14.70
C ILE A 248 12.17 24.12 16.00
N SER A 249 12.64 25.02 16.87
CA SER A 249 11.91 25.40 18.09
C SER A 249 10.54 25.98 17.77
N LYS A 250 10.44 26.90 16.79
CA LYS A 250 9.16 27.49 16.36
C LYS A 250 8.18 26.48 15.74
N ALA A 251 8.69 25.41 15.11
CA ALA A 251 7.84 24.34 14.58
C ALA A 251 7.29 23.43 15.68
N LEU A 252 8.03 23.25 16.79
CA LEU A 252 7.56 22.50 17.97
C LEU A 252 6.62 23.33 18.85
N GLU A 253 6.87 24.63 19.00
CA GLU A 253 5.95 25.62 19.61
C GLU A 253 4.56 25.50 18.95
N LEU A 254 4.50 25.69 17.63
CA LEU A 254 3.27 25.55 16.85
C LEU A 254 2.72 24.11 16.79
N GLN A 255 3.51 23.08 17.13
CA GLN A 255 3.01 21.72 17.31
C GLN A 255 2.28 21.58 18.65
N LYS A 256 2.82 22.14 19.75
CA LYS A 256 2.16 22.16 21.08
C LYS A 256 0.84 22.95 21.02
N ASP A 257 0.83 24.10 20.34
CA ASP A 257 -0.39 24.91 20.14
C ASP A 257 -1.47 24.14 19.36
N TYR A 258 -1.06 23.41 18.30
CA TYR A 258 -1.96 22.56 17.52
C TYR A 258 -2.49 21.38 18.35
N GLU A 259 -1.65 20.72 19.14
CA GLU A 259 -2.06 19.58 19.97
C GLU A 259 -3.02 20.03 21.10
N ALA A 260 -2.80 21.21 21.69
CA ALA A 260 -3.72 21.81 22.66
C ALA A 260 -5.08 22.20 22.03
N THR A 261 -5.07 22.89 20.88
CA THR A 261 -6.30 23.29 20.19
C THR A 261 -7.07 22.08 19.62
N LEU A 262 -6.36 21.04 19.15
CA LEU A 262 -6.98 19.79 18.69
C LEU A 262 -7.65 19.04 19.84
N LYS A 263 -7.05 19.03 21.03
CA LYS A 263 -7.67 18.44 22.22
C LYS A 263 -9.01 19.11 22.55
N VAL A 264 -9.04 20.45 22.62
CA VAL A 264 -10.28 21.22 22.86
C VAL A 264 -11.31 20.95 21.75
N TYR A 265 -10.89 20.85 20.48
CA TYR A 265 -11.77 20.51 19.37
C TYR A 265 -12.38 19.10 19.49
N ILE A 266 -11.61 18.09 19.93
CA ILE A 266 -12.11 16.73 20.16
C ILE A 266 -13.09 16.70 21.35
N GLU A 267 -12.78 17.42 22.43
CA GLU A 267 -13.67 17.55 23.59
C GLU A 267 -15.00 18.26 23.24
N ALA A 268 -14.97 19.20 22.31
CA ALA A 268 -16.16 19.88 21.78
C ALA A 268 -16.97 19.08 20.74
N HIS A 269 -16.38 18.04 20.13
CA HIS A 269 -17.00 17.25 19.05
C HIS A 269 -16.80 15.72 19.23
N PRO A 270 -17.52 15.08 20.17
CA PRO A 270 -17.33 13.66 20.51
C PRO A 270 -17.52 12.66 19.35
N ASP A 271 -18.36 12.97 18.36
CA ASP A 271 -18.57 12.13 17.17
C ASP A 271 -17.43 12.22 16.14
N SER A 272 -16.45 13.10 16.36
CA SER A 272 -15.36 13.35 15.40
C SER A 272 -14.33 12.22 15.40
N THR A 273 -14.37 11.37 14.37
CA THR A 273 -13.48 10.19 14.21
C THR A 273 -12.04 10.55 13.79
N LEU A 274 -11.48 11.64 14.32
CA LEU A 274 -10.15 12.18 13.98
C LEU A 274 -8.99 11.46 14.71
N ASP A 275 -9.01 10.13 14.74
CA ASP A 275 -7.97 9.28 15.33
C ASP A 275 -6.73 9.12 14.40
N GLU A 276 -6.24 10.24 13.83
CA GLU A 276 -5.00 10.26 13.04
C GLU A 276 -3.82 10.66 13.94
N PRO A 277 -2.84 9.77 14.20
CA PRO A 277 -1.72 10.08 15.07
C PRO A 277 -0.86 11.22 14.51
N VAL A 278 -0.56 12.21 15.35
CA VAL A 278 0.19 13.41 14.98
C VAL A 278 1.61 13.03 14.54
N LYS A 279 1.84 13.09 13.22
CA LYS A 279 3.13 12.81 12.60
C LYS A 279 4.11 13.92 12.97
N SER A 280 5.26 13.54 13.55
CA SER A 280 6.26 14.48 14.06
C SER A 280 6.66 15.51 12.98
N VAL A 281 6.64 16.79 13.37
CA VAL A 281 6.87 17.94 12.47
C VAL A 281 8.34 18.07 12.03
N LEU A 282 9.25 17.37 12.71
CA LEU A 282 10.70 17.37 12.45
C LEU A 282 11.14 16.14 11.65
N THR A 283 12.00 16.36 10.66
CA THR A 283 12.78 15.29 10.03
C THR A 283 13.81 14.70 10.99
N LYS A 284 14.36 13.51 10.68
CA LYS A 284 15.41 12.87 11.48
C LYS A 284 16.63 13.78 11.70
N ALA A 285 17.03 14.57 10.71
CA ALA A 285 18.16 15.48 10.80
C ALA A 285 17.88 16.71 11.68
N GLU A 286 16.69 17.32 11.54
CA GLU A 286 16.25 18.43 12.40
C GLU A 286 16.11 18.00 13.86
N ARG A 287 15.58 16.79 14.08
CA ARG A 287 15.50 16.14 15.40
C ARG A 287 16.89 15.92 15.99
N GLN A 288 17.82 15.29 15.25
CA GLN A 288 19.20 15.09 15.69
C GLN A 288 19.95 16.41 15.99
N LEU A 289 19.64 17.48 15.24
CA LEU A 289 20.17 18.81 15.52
C LEU A 289 19.59 19.40 16.83
N LYS A 290 18.30 19.21 17.10
CA LYS A 290 17.71 19.62 18.39
C LYS A 290 18.27 18.79 19.54
N ASP A 291 18.26 17.46 19.44
CA ASP A 291 18.82 16.54 20.44
C ASP A 291 20.27 16.96 20.82
N LYS A 292 21.11 17.27 19.81
CA LYS A 292 22.49 17.75 20.03
C LYS A 292 22.56 19.11 20.74
N PHE A 293 21.63 20.03 20.48
CA PHE A 293 21.62 21.35 21.13
C PHE A 293 21.05 21.30 22.55
N ASP A 294 20.04 20.46 22.78
CA ASP A 294 19.47 20.20 24.11
C ASP A 294 20.47 19.50 25.06
N GLY A 295 21.63 19.07 24.56
CA GLY A 295 22.61 18.30 25.33
C GLY A 295 22.25 16.82 25.49
N ARG A 296 21.25 16.31 24.74
CA ARG A 296 20.81 14.92 24.82
C ARG A 296 21.96 13.98 24.40
N PRO A 297 22.39 13.04 25.28
CA PRO A 297 23.48 12.13 24.97
C PRO A 297 23.25 11.30 23.70
N THR A 298 24.30 11.10 22.92
CA THR A 298 24.23 10.34 21.67
C THR A 298 24.47 8.85 21.93
N LYS A 299 23.54 7.99 21.49
CA LYS A 299 23.65 6.54 21.68
C LYS A 299 24.96 5.97 21.11
N PRO A 300 25.79 5.29 21.93
CA PRO A 300 27.07 4.76 21.49
C PRO A 300 26.89 3.56 20.55
N PRO A 301 27.94 3.20 19.77
CA PRO A 301 27.89 2.04 18.87
C PRO A 301 27.50 0.73 19.59
N PRO A 302 26.73 -0.17 18.94
CA PRO A 302 26.09 -1.30 19.62
C PRO A 302 27.02 -2.45 20.02
N ASN A 303 28.24 -2.54 19.47
CA ASN A 303 29.24 -3.57 19.76
C ASN A 303 30.66 -3.07 19.44
N GLY A 304 31.69 -3.83 19.85
CA GLY A 304 33.10 -3.49 19.62
C GLY A 304 33.46 -3.24 18.15
N TYR A 305 32.92 -4.01 17.20
CA TYR A 305 33.15 -3.80 15.77
C TYR A 305 32.59 -2.45 15.31
N SER A 306 31.35 -2.13 15.67
CA SER A 306 30.73 -0.85 15.34
C SER A 306 31.44 0.33 16.00
N LEU A 307 32.04 0.14 17.19
CA LEU A 307 32.87 1.17 17.83
C LEU A 307 34.17 1.40 17.06
N TYR A 308 34.87 0.31 16.72
CA TYR A 308 36.08 0.36 15.91
C TYR A 308 35.82 1.03 14.54
N CYS A 309 34.73 0.68 13.85
CA CYS A 309 34.31 1.36 12.61
C CYS A 309 34.10 2.85 12.80
N ALA A 310 33.44 3.27 13.89
CA ALA A 310 33.17 4.67 14.17
C ALA A 310 34.44 5.47 14.47
N GLU A 311 35.40 4.87 15.18
CA GLU A 311 36.70 5.49 15.47
C GLU A 311 37.56 5.59 14.20
N LEU A 312 37.65 4.54 13.38
CA LEU A 312 38.43 4.55 12.13
C LEU A 312 37.85 5.52 11.06
N MET A 313 36.52 5.69 11.02
CA MET A 313 35.84 6.63 10.12
C MET A 313 36.11 8.11 10.43
N VAL A 314 36.58 8.46 11.63
CA VAL A 314 36.98 9.84 11.96
C VAL A 314 38.37 10.16 11.42
N ASN A 315 39.26 9.16 11.39
CA ASN A 315 40.68 9.33 11.05
C ASN A 315 40.96 9.30 9.55
N MET A 316 40.10 8.65 8.75
CA MET A 316 40.16 8.68 7.28
C MET A 316 38.98 9.49 6.77
N LYS A 317 39.19 10.75 6.36
CA LYS A 317 38.09 11.63 5.89
C LYS A 317 37.94 11.62 4.37
N ASP A 318 39.04 11.36 3.68
CA ASP A 318 39.24 11.56 2.24
C ASP A 318 38.86 10.32 1.42
N VAL A 319 38.72 9.16 2.10
CA VAL A 319 38.27 7.91 1.51
C VAL A 319 36.73 7.84 1.49
N PRO A 320 36.08 7.46 0.38
CA PRO A 320 34.63 7.32 0.29
C PRO A 320 34.01 6.44 1.39
N SER A 321 32.82 6.81 1.89
CA SER A 321 32.21 6.17 3.07
C SER A 321 31.92 4.66 2.90
N THR A 322 31.67 4.24 1.67
CA THR A 322 31.54 2.83 1.26
C THR A 322 32.86 2.06 1.42
N GLU A 323 33.94 2.61 0.88
CA GLU A 323 35.29 2.02 0.94
C GLU A 323 35.84 2.00 2.38
N ARG A 324 35.58 3.05 3.17
CA ARG A 324 35.92 3.06 4.60
C ARG A 324 35.27 1.89 5.34
N MET A 325 34.00 1.59 5.07
CA MET A 325 33.31 0.43 5.68
C MET A 325 33.91 -0.91 5.22
N VAL A 326 34.34 -1.03 3.96
CA VAL A 326 35.05 -2.22 3.45
C VAL A 326 36.40 -2.39 4.14
N LEU A 327 37.16 -1.31 4.32
CA LEU A 327 38.45 -1.32 5.00
C LEU A 327 38.32 -1.68 6.49
N CYS A 328 37.34 -1.11 7.20
CA CYS A 328 37.00 -1.51 8.57
C CYS A 328 36.70 -3.02 8.65
N SER A 329 35.93 -3.57 7.69
CA SER A 329 35.63 -5.00 7.68
C SER A 329 36.85 -5.87 7.39
N LYS A 330 37.74 -5.44 6.49
CA LYS A 330 38.99 -6.14 6.17
C LYS A 330 39.95 -6.16 7.36
N GLN A 331 40.18 -5.01 7.98
CA GLN A 331 41.07 -4.88 9.14
C GLN A 331 40.50 -5.62 10.37
N TRP A 332 39.21 -5.46 10.70
CA TRP A 332 38.60 -6.20 11.82
C TRP A 332 38.67 -7.72 11.65
N LYS A 333 38.61 -8.26 10.42
CA LYS A 333 38.80 -9.71 10.20
C LYS A 333 40.19 -10.17 10.67
N VAL A 334 41.25 -9.50 10.25
CA VAL A 334 42.65 -9.88 10.56
C VAL A 334 43.13 -9.50 11.96
N MET A 335 42.48 -8.53 12.62
CA MET A 335 42.82 -8.07 13.97
C MET A 335 42.72 -9.19 15.02
N SER A 336 43.56 -9.17 16.07
CA SER A 336 43.59 -10.24 17.08
C SER A 336 42.34 -10.27 17.99
N GLN A 337 42.09 -11.41 18.65
CA GLN A 337 40.99 -11.50 19.60
C GLN A 337 41.20 -10.57 20.81
N LYS A 338 42.45 -10.41 21.28
CA LYS A 338 42.81 -9.51 22.39
C LYS A 338 42.38 -8.06 22.09
N GLU A 339 42.63 -7.58 20.87
CA GLU A 339 42.19 -6.25 20.44
C GLU A 339 40.67 -6.16 20.28
N LYS A 340 40.03 -7.19 19.70
CA LYS A 340 38.56 -7.27 19.58
C LYS A 340 37.88 -7.17 20.95
N ASP A 341 38.44 -7.82 21.96
CA ASP A 341 37.98 -7.78 23.35
C ASP A 341 38.22 -6.40 24.00
N MET A 342 39.32 -5.70 23.68
CA MET A 342 39.51 -4.31 24.11
C MET A 342 38.44 -3.36 23.54
N TYR A 343 38.14 -3.45 22.24
CA TYR A 343 37.06 -2.65 21.63
C TYR A 343 35.68 -3.01 22.19
N GLN A 344 35.43 -4.28 22.51
CA GLN A 344 34.19 -4.71 23.17
C GLN A 344 34.09 -4.13 24.59
N LYS A 345 35.16 -4.20 25.40
CA LYS A 345 35.22 -3.60 26.75
C LYS A 345 35.02 -2.07 26.69
N ARG A 346 35.64 -1.38 25.73
CA ARG A 346 35.47 0.07 25.50
C ARG A 346 34.04 0.42 25.06
N CYS A 347 33.39 -0.44 24.27
CA CYS A 347 31.98 -0.31 23.91
C CYS A 347 31.06 -0.45 25.13
N GLU A 348 31.32 -1.43 26.01
CA GLU A 348 30.56 -1.62 27.24
C GLU A 348 30.76 -0.47 28.24
N GLN A 349 31.97 0.08 28.35
CA GLN A 349 32.23 1.30 29.12
C GLN A 349 31.47 2.51 28.56
N ARG A 350 31.53 2.77 27.24
CA ARG A 350 30.77 3.86 26.59
C ARG A 350 29.24 3.70 26.77
N LYS A 351 28.72 2.47 26.82
CA LYS A 351 27.30 2.20 27.12
C LYS A 351 26.93 2.59 28.55
N LYS A 352 27.73 2.17 29.54
CA LYS A 352 27.49 2.56 30.96
C LYS A 352 27.56 4.07 31.17
N LEU A 353 28.50 4.75 30.50
CA LEU A 353 28.57 6.21 30.51
C LEU A 353 27.30 6.83 29.92
N TYR A 354 26.92 6.43 28.70
CA TYR A 354 25.66 6.86 28.07
C TYR A 354 24.43 6.59 28.95
N GLU A 355 24.35 5.43 29.61
CA GLU A 355 23.24 5.07 30.51
C GLU A 355 23.17 6.03 31.71
N SER A 356 24.31 6.43 32.29
CA SER A 356 24.35 7.44 33.36
C SER A 356 24.09 8.87 32.86
N GLU A 357 24.55 9.21 31.66
CA GLU A 357 24.35 10.53 31.04
C GLU A 357 22.90 10.74 30.62
N ILE A 358 22.26 9.74 29.99
CA ILE A 358 20.85 9.84 29.56
C ILE A 358 19.90 9.84 30.75
N GLN A 359 20.23 9.13 31.84
CA GLN A 359 19.49 9.23 33.09
C GLN A 359 19.59 10.65 33.67
N ARG A 360 20.81 11.21 33.80
CA ARG A 360 20.99 12.60 34.28
C ARG A 360 20.28 13.63 33.39
N PHE A 361 20.26 13.41 32.07
CA PHE A 361 19.50 14.23 31.13
C PHE A 361 17.98 14.13 31.40
N LEU A 362 17.44 12.92 31.56
CA LEU A 362 16.03 12.71 31.91
C LEU A 362 15.65 13.35 33.26
N GLU A 363 16.55 13.30 34.25
CA GLU A 363 16.40 13.95 35.57
C GLU A 363 16.45 15.48 35.48
N SER A 364 17.14 16.04 34.49
CA SER A 364 17.16 17.49 34.21
C SER A 364 15.97 18.02 33.41
N LEU A 365 15.09 17.14 32.90
CA LEU A 365 13.91 17.51 32.13
C LEU A 365 12.65 17.67 33.02
N PRO A 366 11.80 18.68 32.75
CA PRO A 366 10.47 18.77 33.34
C PRO A 366 9.63 17.51 33.09
N ASP A 367 8.74 17.19 34.02
CA ASP A 367 7.95 15.95 34.06
C ASP A 367 7.25 15.60 32.73
N GLU A 368 6.60 16.59 32.10
CA GLU A 368 5.94 16.43 30.78
C GLU A 368 6.93 15.96 29.69
N GLU A 369 8.10 16.60 29.61
CA GLU A 369 9.10 16.29 28.58
C GLU A 369 9.87 15.00 28.92
N ARG A 370 10.06 14.69 30.21
CA ARG A 370 10.64 13.43 30.67
C ARG A 370 9.77 12.23 30.26
N GLU A 371 8.46 12.29 30.49
CA GLU A 371 7.53 11.23 30.03
C GLU A 371 7.50 11.13 28.50
N ARG A 372 7.44 12.28 27.81
CA ARG A 372 7.49 12.34 26.34
C ARG A 372 8.76 11.69 25.77
N VAL A 373 9.93 11.97 26.34
CA VAL A 373 11.23 11.41 25.91
C VAL A 373 11.32 9.91 26.21
N LEU A 374 10.81 9.46 27.36
CA LEU A 374 10.70 8.02 27.69
C LEU A 374 9.78 7.27 26.72
N LEU A 375 8.65 7.88 26.33
CA LEU A 375 7.73 7.32 25.35
C LEU A 375 8.36 7.25 23.96
N GLU A 376 9.06 8.30 23.52
CA GLU A 376 9.80 8.31 22.25
C GLU A 376 10.89 7.22 22.22
N GLU A 377 11.63 6.99 23.32
CA GLU A 377 12.63 5.92 23.40
C GLU A 377 11.99 4.52 23.35
N LYS A 378 10.89 4.33 24.07
CA LYS A 378 10.11 3.08 24.12
C LYS A 378 9.50 2.69 22.76
N LEU A 379 9.15 3.68 21.92
CA LEU A 379 8.79 3.47 20.51
C LEU A 379 10.02 3.27 19.63
N GLY A 380 11.06 4.11 19.76
CA GLY A 380 12.25 4.09 18.93
C GLY A 380 13.01 2.76 18.94
N GLY A 381 13.05 2.09 20.10
CA GLY A 381 13.64 0.75 20.26
C GLY A 381 12.96 -0.37 19.45
N ARG A 382 11.78 -0.13 18.86
CA ARG A 382 11.14 -1.09 17.92
C ARG A 382 11.50 -0.83 16.46
N LEU A 383 11.95 0.38 16.11
CA LEU A 383 12.20 0.80 14.72
C LEU A 383 13.68 0.75 14.33
N SER A 384 14.61 0.81 15.29
CA SER A 384 16.06 0.76 15.03
C SER A 384 16.55 -0.56 14.40
N ASN A 385 15.79 -1.65 14.53
CA ASN A 385 16.21 -2.99 14.12
C ASN A 385 15.70 -3.40 12.72
N SER A 386 15.04 -2.49 11.99
CA SER A 386 14.44 -2.77 10.68
C SER A 386 15.41 -2.59 9.50
N THR A 387 16.72 -2.59 9.73
CA THR A 387 17.74 -2.54 8.66
C THR A 387 18.95 -3.40 9.07
N ILE A 388 19.40 -4.28 8.18
CA ILE A 388 20.43 -5.31 8.41
C ILE A 388 20.00 -6.46 9.35
N ALA A 389 19.08 -7.30 8.88
CA ALA A 389 19.14 -8.77 9.08
C ALA A 389 18.15 -9.48 8.15
N GLY A 390 18.59 -10.52 7.45
CA GLY A 390 17.72 -11.58 6.93
C GLY A 390 17.65 -12.74 7.92
N ALA A 391 16.80 -13.72 7.62
CA ALA A 391 16.62 -15.01 8.33
C ALA A 391 15.96 -15.00 9.73
N GLN A 392 14.65 -15.28 9.72
CA GLN A 392 13.93 -16.30 10.51
C GLN A 392 13.83 -16.25 12.07
N THR A 393 12.62 -16.63 12.53
CA THR A 393 12.26 -17.24 13.83
C THR A 393 12.29 -16.44 15.15
N SER A 394 11.13 -15.84 15.46
CA SER A 394 10.32 -16.04 16.69
C SER A 394 10.79 -15.65 18.11
N SER A 395 9.93 -14.81 18.73
CA SER A 395 9.48 -14.83 20.14
C SER A 395 10.29 -14.09 21.22
N PRO A 396 9.72 -13.04 21.88
CA PRO A 396 10.38 -12.26 22.94
C PRO A 396 9.78 -12.44 24.35
N LEU A 397 10.55 -12.95 25.32
CA LEU A 397 10.26 -12.82 26.76
C LEU A 397 11.56 -12.78 27.60
N ARG A 398 11.93 -11.60 28.10
CA ARG A 398 12.87 -11.44 29.25
C ARG A 398 12.66 -10.12 29.99
N ALA A 399 11.56 -10.03 30.75
CA ALA A 399 11.48 -9.05 31.84
C ALA A 399 12.34 -9.56 33.02
N LYS A 400 13.17 -8.70 33.63
CA LYS A 400 13.87 -9.03 34.89
C LYS A 400 12.88 -8.99 36.07
N ILE A 401 13.19 -9.73 37.13
CA ILE A 401 12.50 -9.67 38.43
C ILE A 401 13.57 -9.43 39.51
N SER A 402 13.36 -8.40 40.32
CA SER A 402 13.98 -8.19 41.65
C SER A 402 12.92 -7.59 42.59
N PRO A 403 13.04 -7.71 43.92
CA PRO A 403 11.86 -7.70 44.81
C PRO A 403 11.75 -6.51 45.80
N THR A 404 10.65 -6.55 46.58
CA THR A 404 10.48 -6.06 47.97
C THR A 404 9.62 -4.79 48.22
N LEU A 405 8.29 -5.01 48.30
CA LEU A 405 7.31 -4.45 49.29
C LEU A 405 7.06 -2.91 49.40
N PRO A 406 5.98 -2.45 50.06
CA PRO A 406 4.85 -3.17 50.71
C PRO A 406 3.47 -2.99 50.00
N GLU A 407 2.40 -3.43 50.65
CA GLU A 407 1.03 -3.55 50.08
C GLU A 407 0.06 -2.39 50.44
N SER A 408 -0.99 -2.22 49.62
CA SER A 408 -2.31 -1.75 50.07
C SER A 408 -3.42 -2.45 49.24
N PRO A 409 -4.70 -2.49 49.71
CA PRO A 409 -5.59 -3.62 49.40
C PRO A 409 -6.61 -3.41 48.26
N THR A 410 -7.36 -4.48 47.98
CA THR A 410 -8.61 -4.56 47.17
C THR A 410 -8.52 -4.62 45.64
N SER A 411 -8.23 -5.83 45.12
CA SER A 411 -8.90 -6.33 43.91
C SER A 411 -8.91 -7.86 43.87
N LYS A 412 -10.01 -8.50 43.44
CA LYS A 412 -10.14 -9.96 43.37
C LYS A 412 -9.30 -10.52 42.21
N ARG A 413 -8.07 -10.91 42.54
CA ARG A 413 -7.04 -11.34 41.58
C ARG A 413 -7.41 -12.67 40.92
N ALA A 414 -7.63 -12.66 39.60
CA ALA A 414 -7.87 -13.87 38.82
C ALA A 414 -6.67 -14.84 38.92
N PRO A 415 -6.88 -16.18 38.88
CA PRO A 415 -5.82 -17.16 39.14
C PRO A 415 -4.66 -17.02 38.14
N GLU A 416 -3.48 -16.70 38.68
CA GLU A 416 -2.25 -16.49 37.92
C GLU A 416 -1.72 -17.84 37.40
N ARG A 417 -1.43 -17.96 36.10
CA ARG A 417 -0.93 -19.21 35.52
C ARG A 417 0.36 -19.66 36.24
N PRO A 418 0.50 -20.95 36.61
CA PRO A 418 1.73 -21.50 37.17
C PRO A 418 2.98 -21.13 36.36
N LYS A 419 3.94 -20.46 37.01
CA LYS A 419 5.23 -20.03 36.44
C LYS A 419 6.10 -21.25 36.12
N GLN A 420 6.84 -21.20 35.02
CA GLN A 420 7.69 -22.30 34.55
C GLN A 420 8.72 -22.74 35.62
N PRO A 421 9.05 -24.04 35.70
CA PRO A 421 9.99 -24.56 36.68
C PRO A 421 11.41 -24.04 36.42
N ILE A 422 12.19 -23.87 37.49
CA ILE A 422 13.57 -23.39 37.43
C ILE A 422 14.50 -24.57 37.06
N SER A 423 15.37 -24.36 36.08
CA SER A 423 16.28 -25.41 35.57
C SER A 423 17.43 -25.74 36.54
N ALA A 424 17.95 -26.96 36.49
CA ALA A 424 18.96 -27.51 37.41
C ALA A 424 20.20 -26.60 37.59
N MET A 425 20.72 -26.05 36.48
CA MET A 425 21.84 -25.10 36.51
C MET A 425 21.48 -23.81 37.27
N PHE A 426 20.24 -23.34 37.13
CA PHE A 426 19.78 -22.11 37.76
C PHE A 426 19.36 -22.33 39.22
N LEU A 427 18.93 -23.53 39.60
CA LEU A 427 18.78 -23.97 41.00
C LEU A 427 20.13 -23.96 41.72
N PHE A 428 21.17 -24.54 41.11
CA PHE A 428 22.54 -24.45 41.64
C PHE A 428 23.02 -23.00 41.76
N PHE A 429 22.73 -22.16 40.76
CA PHE A 429 23.05 -20.72 40.86
C PHE A 429 22.25 -20.02 41.95
N GLN A 430 21.01 -20.44 42.26
CA GLN A 430 20.20 -19.84 43.32
C GLN A 430 20.66 -20.28 44.71
N GLU A 431 21.11 -21.53 44.87
CA GLU A 431 21.79 -22.02 46.08
C GLU A 431 23.09 -21.22 46.31
N LYS A 432 24.01 -21.23 45.33
CA LYS A 432 25.34 -20.62 45.50
C LYS A 432 25.40 -19.09 45.42
N ARG A 433 24.35 -18.40 44.97
CA ARG A 433 24.23 -16.92 45.10
C ARG A 433 23.93 -16.48 46.53
N LYS A 434 23.26 -17.31 47.35
CA LYS A 434 23.09 -17.01 48.79
C LYS A 434 24.44 -17.05 49.53
N ASP A 435 25.32 -17.94 49.09
CA ASP A 435 26.64 -18.15 49.68
C ASP A 435 27.70 -17.11 49.23
N ASN A 436 27.38 -16.21 48.29
CA ASN A 436 28.35 -15.28 47.67
C ASN A 436 27.70 -13.90 47.38
N PRO A 437 27.44 -13.07 48.41
CA PRO A 437 26.71 -11.80 48.25
C PRO A 437 27.50 -10.66 47.59
N GLU A 438 28.85 -10.66 47.61
CA GLU A 438 29.65 -9.48 47.27
C GLU A 438 30.12 -9.37 45.80
N LEU A 439 29.85 -10.37 44.95
CA LEU A 439 30.32 -10.40 43.56
C LEU A 439 29.29 -9.80 42.57
N SER A 440 29.77 -9.07 41.55
CA SER A 440 28.87 -8.46 40.55
C SER A 440 28.02 -9.50 39.80
N GLU A 441 26.77 -9.16 39.44
CA GLU A 441 25.84 -10.07 38.75
C GLU A 441 26.48 -10.78 37.54
N SER A 442 27.37 -10.06 36.82
CA SER A 442 28.03 -10.53 35.61
C SER A 442 29.23 -11.46 35.84
N GLU A 443 29.97 -11.26 36.94
CA GLU A 443 31.13 -12.07 37.30
C GLU A 443 30.70 -13.30 38.10
N LEU A 444 29.82 -13.12 39.09
CA LEU A 444 29.19 -14.19 39.85
C LEU A 444 28.50 -15.20 38.91
N THR A 445 27.72 -14.73 37.93
CA THR A 445 27.08 -15.63 36.95
C THR A 445 28.09 -16.36 36.05
N ARG A 446 29.28 -15.79 35.79
CA ARG A 446 30.34 -16.40 34.97
C ARG A 446 31.21 -17.38 35.78
N GLN A 447 31.44 -17.09 37.05
CA GLN A 447 32.10 -17.98 38.03
C GLN A 447 31.21 -19.20 38.32
N LEU A 448 29.92 -18.99 38.60
CA LEU A 448 28.96 -20.08 38.81
C LEU A 448 28.81 -20.97 37.57
N ALA A 449 28.91 -20.41 36.36
CA ALA A 449 28.91 -21.19 35.12
C ALA A 449 30.15 -22.10 34.99
N ARG A 450 31.33 -21.66 35.45
CA ARG A 450 32.53 -22.51 35.57
C ARG A 450 32.29 -23.61 36.60
N MET A 451 31.95 -23.23 37.84
CA MET A 451 31.68 -24.18 38.93
C MET A 451 30.65 -25.25 38.57
N TRP A 452 29.60 -24.91 37.81
CA TRP A 452 28.61 -25.88 37.30
C TRP A 452 29.19 -26.88 36.29
N ASN A 453 30.09 -26.42 35.41
CA ASN A 453 30.81 -27.27 34.48
C ASN A 453 31.86 -28.16 35.19
N ASP A 454 32.34 -27.74 36.36
CA ASP A 454 33.33 -28.45 37.19
C ASP A 454 32.69 -29.39 38.23
N LEU A 455 31.36 -29.31 38.47
CA LEU A 455 30.66 -30.22 39.38
C LEU A 455 30.78 -31.68 38.91
N SER A 456 31.06 -32.62 39.83
CA SER A 456 30.93 -34.04 39.53
C SER A 456 29.48 -34.43 39.20
N GLU A 457 29.28 -35.48 38.41
CA GLU A 457 27.93 -35.90 37.97
C GLU A 457 27.00 -36.20 39.15
N LYS A 458 27.52 -36.84 40.21
CA LYS A 458 26.80 -37.08 41.47
C LYS A 458 26.25 -35.77 42.09
N LYS A 459 27.01 -34.66 42.00
CA LYS A 459 26.56 -33.33 42.46
C LYS A 459 25.57 -32.68 41.49
N ARG A 460 25.74 -32.84 40.17
CA ARG A 460 24.76 -32.35 39.17
C ARG A 460 23.41 -33.09 39.26
N GLU A 461 23.41 -34.37 39.61
CA GLU A 461 22.19 -35.18 39.69
C GLU A 461 21.28 -34.78 40.87
N LYS A 462 21.82 -34.20 41.97
CA LYS A 462 21.03 -33.50 43.01
C LYS A 462 20.10 -32.47 42.35
N TYR A 463 20.66 -31.61 41.50
CA TYR A 463 19.93 -30.51 40.86
C TYR A 463 19.03 -30.98 39.72
N LYS A 464 19.44 -31.99 38.93
CA LYS A 464 18.56 -32.63 37.93
C LYS A 464 17.36 -33.33 38.57
N LYS A 465 17.53 -34.00 39.72
CA LYS A 465 16.42 -34.60 40.49
C LYS A 465 15.45 -33.51 41.00
N MET A 466 15.99 -32.38 41.48
CA MET A 466 15.20 -31.23 41.92
C MET A 466 14.45 -30.53 40.76
N GLU A 467 15.10 -30.35 39.61
CA GLU A 467 14.47 -29.86 38.37
C GLU A 467 13.34 -30.79 37.90
N ARG A 468 13.57 -32.12 37.92
CA ARG A 468 12.54 -33.12 37.60
C ARG A 468 11.35 -33.04 38.56
N ALA A 469 11.59 -32.86 39.86
CA ALA A 469 10.52 -32.69 40.86
C ALA A 469 9.72 -31.41 40.63
N LEU A 470 10.38 -30.25 40.46
CA LEU A 470 9.70 -28.97 40.18
C LEU A 470 8.96 -28.98 38.84
N LYS A 471 9.45 -29.73 37.85
CA LYS A 471 8.74 -29.93 36.57
C LYS A 471 7.48 -30.79 36.75
N ALA A 472 7.54 -31.85 37.55
CA ALA A 472 6.37 -32.67 37.87
C ALA A 472 5.33 -31.88 38.69
N GLU A 473 5.75 -31.08 39.67
CA GLU A 473 4.87 -30.17 40.41
C GLU A 473 4.24 -29.13 39.46
N HIS A 474 5.03 -28.50 38.58
CA HIS A 474 4.52 -27.55 37.60
C HIS A 474 3.50 -28.18 36.65
N GLU A 475 3.75 -29.40 36.19
CA GLU A 475 2.83 -30.15 35.33
C GLU A 475 1.53 -30.51 36.06
N GLN A 476 1.60 -31.01 37.30
CA GLN A 476 0.44 -31.27 38.15
C GLN A 476 -0.38 -29.99 38.42
N LYS A 477 0.30 -28.87 38.71
CA LYS A 477 -0.30 -27.54 38.98
C LYS A 477 -0.88 -26.90 37.71
N MET A 478 -0.31 -27.21 36.54
CA MET A 478 -0.90 -26.86 35.24
C MET A 478 -2.12 -27.73 34.92
N GLN A 479 -2.11 -29.01 35.26
CA GLN A 479 -3.27 -29.91 35.10
C GLN A 479 -4.43 -29.50 36.01
N SER A 480 -4.18 -29.15 37.28
CA SER A 480 -5.22 -28.65 38.19
C SER A 480 -5.78 -27.31 37.71
N PHE A 481 -4.92 -26.35 37.32
CA PHE A 481 -5.35 -25.07 36.71
C PHE A 481 -6.16 -25.26 35.41
N LEU A 482 -5.85 -26.28 34.60
CA LEU A 482 -6.62 -26.64 33.40
C LEU A 482 -7.96 -27.31 33.72
N LYS A 483 -8.07 -28.01 34.85
CA LYS A 483 -9.31 -28.62 35.36
C LYS A 483 -10.22 -27.55 35.97
N GLU A 484 -9.72 -26.76 36.91
CA GLU A 484 -10.39 -25.60 37.52
C GLU A 484 -10.97 -24.63 36.45
N LYS A 485 -10.17 -24.35 35.40
CA LYS A 485 -10.60 -23.51 34.27
C LYS A 485 -11.61 -24.19 33.31
N LYS A 486 -11.89 -25.48 33.47
CA LYS A 486 -12.95 -26.19 32.74
C LYS A 486 -14.31 -25.99 33.41
N ASP A 487 -14.32 -25.85 34.73
CA ASP A 487 -15.54 -25.82 35.54
C ASP A 487 -16.08 -24.37 35.70
N VAL A 488 -15.22 -23.35 35.62
CA VAL A 488 -15.64 -21.94 35.49
C VAL A 488 -15.80 -21.57 34.01
N GLY A 489 -17.05 -21.35 33.56
CA GLY A 489 -17.49 -21.25 32.16
C GLY A 489 -16.97 -20.08 31.30
N GLY A 490 -15.65 -19.94 31.15
CA GLY A 490 -15.01 -18.92 30.32
C GLY A 490 -14.81 -19.32 28.86
N LYS A 491 -15.51 -18.66 27.93
CA LYS A 491 -15.39 -18.86 26.46
C LYS A 491 -13.92 -18.81 26.00
N LYS A 492 -13.44 -19.87 25.35
CA LYS A 492 -12.06 -19.95 24.82
C LYS A 492 -11.87 -18.99 23.63
N LYS A 493 -10.87 -18.11 23.69
CA LYS A 493 -10.28 -17.52 22.47
C LYS A 493 -9.50 -18.62 21.73
N PRO A 494 -9.71 -18.84 20.42
CA PRO A 494 -8.97 -19.87 19.68
C PRO A 494 -7.48 -19.49 19.55
N ARG A 495 -6.61 -20.52 19.56
CA ARG A 495 -5.25 -20.40 19.03
C ARG A 495 -5.31 -20.65 17.52
N LEU A 496 -4.43 -20.02 16.75
CA LEU A 496 -4.29 -20.31 15.32
C LEU A 496 -3.73 -21.73 15.11
N PRO A 497 -4.09 -22.42 14.00
CA PRO A 497 -3.54 -23.74 13.68
C PRO A 497 -2.02 -23.70 13.42
N GLU A 498 -1.33 -24.81 13.66
CA GLU A 498 0.07 -24.96 13.25
C GLU A 498 0.18 -25.00 11.72
N THR A 499 1.11 -24.22 11.15
CA THR A 499 1.35 -24.20 9.70
C THR A 499 1.63 -25.60 9.14
N PRO A 500 1.17 -25.89 7.90
CA PRO A 500 1.24 -27.22 7.33
C PRO A 500 2.68 -27.55 6.96
N LYS A 501 3.09 -28.79 7.26
CA LYS A 501 4.50 -29.22 7.17
C LYS A 501 4.79 -29.85 5.81
N THR A 502 5.91 -29.45 5.21
CA THR A 502 6.36 -29.99 3.91
C THR A 502 6.72 -31.48 3.98
N ALA A 503 6.80 -32.13 2.82
CA ALA A 503 7.21 -33.53 2.74
C ALA A 503 8.59 -33.77 3.38
N GLU A 504 9.50 -32.83 3.19
CA GLU A 504 10.83 -32.82 3.79
C GLU A 504 10.76 -32.73 5.31
N GLU A 505 10.10 -31.69 5.86
CA GLU A 505 9.94 -31.53 7.31
C GLU A 505 9.22 -32.70 8.00
N MET A 506 8.35 -33.41 7.28
CA MET A 506 7.64 -34.59 7.78
C MET A 506 8.51 -35.85 7.77
N TRP A 507 9.46 -35.95 6.85
CA TRP A 507 10.52 -36.97 6.86
C TRP A 507 11.60 -36.64 7.90
N GLN A 508 12.12 -35.41 7.91
CA GLN A 508 13.11 -34.92 8.88
C GLN A 508 12.62 -35.18 10.31
N ARG A 509 11.37 -34.83 10.67
CA ARG A 509 10.78 -35.15 11.98
C ARG A 509 10.72 -36.64 12.34
N SER A 510 10.74 -37.55 11.36
CA SER A 510 10.76 -38.99 11.63
C SER A 510 12.15 -39.55 11.89
N VAL A 511 13.20 -38.95 11.32
CA VAL A 511 14.60 -39.42 11.45
C VAL A 511 15.47 -38.53 12.35
N VAL A 512 15.01 -37.35 12.75
CA VAL A 512 15.79 -36.35 13.50
C VAL A 512 16.41 -36.91 14.79
N SER A 513 15.71 -37.79 15.52
CA SER A 513 16.25 -38.44 16.72
C SER A 513 17.48 -39.30 16.41
N GLU A 514 17.44 -40.08 15.33
CA GLU A 514 18.54 -40.93 14.89
C GLU A 514 19.72 -40.10 14.36
N TYR A 515 19.43 -39.05 13.58
CA TYR A 515 20.44 -38.16 13.02
C TYR A 515 21.10 -37.28 14.10
N LEU A 516 20.36 -36.87 15.14
CA LEU A 516 20.94 -36.21 16.32
C LEU A 516 21.90 -37.15 17.07
N VAL A 517 21.50 -38.40 17.35
CA VAL A 517 22.38 -39.39 17.99
C VAL A 517 23.63 -39.63 17.14
N ARG A 518 23.47 -39.87 15.83
CA ARG A 518 24.57 -40.07 14.87
C ARG A 518 25.52 -38.86 14.81
N CYS A 519 24.99 -37.64 14.98
CA CYS A 519 25.77 -36.40 14.97
C CYS A 519 26.20 -35.92 16.37
N LYS A 520 26.20 -36.79 17.40
CA LYS A 520 26.59 -36.46 18.79
C LYS A 520 25.83 -35.26 19.37
N ASN A 521 24.52 -35.18 19.08
CA ASN A 521 23.59 -34.09 19.41
C ASN A 521 23.93 -32.71 18.80
N ASP A 522 24.83 -32.64 17.81
CA ASP A 522 25.02 -31.41 17.02
C ASP A 522 23.83 -31.23 16.06
N SER A 523 22.89 -30.37 16.45
CA SER A 523 21.68 -30.08 15.68
C SER A 523 21.95 -29.48 14.28
N ARG A 524 23.10 -28.83 14.04
CA ARG A 524 23.44 -28.30 12.71
C ARG A 524 23.99 -29.39 11.79
N LYS A 525 24.87 -30.25 12.32
CA LYS A 525 25.34 -31.42 11.56
C LYS A 525 24.22 -32.41 11.28
N ALA A 526 23.33 -32.65 12.25
CA ALA A 526 22.14 -33.47 12.04
C ALA A 526 21.24 -32.89 10.94
N GLN A 527 20.96 -31.59 10.96
CA GLN A 527 20.17 -30.92 9.93
C GLN A 527 20.80 -31.03 8.53
N ALA A 528 22.08 -30.69 8.38
CA ALA A 528 22.77 -30.79 7.09
C ALA A 528 22.86 -32.24 6.56
N ALA A 529 23.08 -33.21 7.44
CA ALA A 529 23.08 -34.63 7.08
C ALA A 529 21.69 -35.12 6.66
N MET A 530 20.62 -34.61 7.28
CA MET A 530 19.24 -34.87 6.86
C MET A 530 18.94 -34.23 5.51
N GLU A 531 19.29 -32.97 5.28
CA GLU A 531 19.05 -32.26 3.99
C GLU A 531 19.77 -32.93 2.81
N MET A 532 21.01 -33.40 3.01
CA MET A 532 21.73 -34.21 2.02
C MET A 532 21.05 -35.56 1.75
N ALA A 533 20.67 -36.29 2.81
CA ALA A 533 20.00 -37.58 2.67
C ALA A 533 18.60 -37.45 2.02
N TRP A 534 17.82 -36.43 2.38
CA TRP A 534 16.57 -36.09 1.72
C TRP A 534 16.78 -35.76 0.24
N SER A 535 17.81 -34.98 -0.10
CA SER A 535 18.16 -34.69 -1.49
C SER A 535 18.43 -35.97 -2.28
N ALA A 536 19.17 -36.92 -1.69
CA ALA A 536 19.52 -38.21 -2.28
C ALA A 536 18.36 -39.23 -2.38
N LEU A 537 17.29 -39.12 -1.56
CA LEU A 537 16.14 -40.03 -1.67
C LEU A 537 15.50 -40.00 -3.07
N ASP A 538 15.13 -41.15 -3.60
CA ASP A 538 14.52 -41.25 -4.92
C ASP A 538 13.05 -40.76 -4.94
N LYS A 539 12.46 -40.67 -6.14
CA LYS A 539 11.06 -40.24 -6.30
C LYS A 539 10.07 -41.19 -5.64
N LYS A 540 10.36 -42.50 -5.52
CA LYS A 540 9.48 -43.50 -4.89
C LYS A 540 9.50 -43.36 -3.37
N GLN A 541 10.69 -43.23 -2.77
CA GLN A 541 10.94 -43.00 -1.35
C GLN A 541 10.34 -41.68 -0.85
N LYS A 542 10.23 -40.67 -1.71
CA LYS A 542 9.59 -39.37 -1.40
C LYS A 542 8.04 -39.43 -1.40
N ILE A 543 7.40 -40.36 -2.12
CA ILE A 543 5.92 -40.43 -2.24
C ILE A 543 5.19 -40.57 -0.89
N PRO A 544 5.59 -41.44 0.06
CA PRO A 544 4.94 -41.53 1.38
C PRO A 544 4.91 -40.20 2.14
N TRP A 545 6.01 -39.44 2.08
CA TRP A 545 6.16 -38.16 2.77
C TRP A 545 5.37 -37.04 2.08
N ILE A 546 5.31 -37.06 0.75
CA ILE A 546 4.41 -36.18 -0.03
C ILE A 546 2.94 -36.46 0.31
N LYS A 547 2.52 -37.73 0.41
CA LYS A 547 1.17 -38.11 0.87
C LYS A 547 0.91 -37.65 2.31
N LYS A 548 1.90 -37.78 3.21
CA LYS A 548 1.79 -37.36 4.62
C LYS A 548 1.66 -35.84 4.76
N ALA A 549 2.46 -35.07 4.02
CA ALA A 549 2.36 -33.61 3.96
C ALA A 549 1.05 -33.13 3.31
N ALA A 550 0.56 -33.79 2.25
CA ALA A 550 -0.74 -33.48 1.65
C ALA A 550 -1.92 -33.74 2.62
N ASN A 551 -1.76 -34.64 3.59
CA ASN A 551 -2.74 -34.82 4.66
C ASN A 551 -2.54 -33.81 5.81
N ASP A 552 -1.32 -33.37 6.10
CA ASP A 552 -1.05 -32.27 7.05
C ASP A 552 -1.60 -30.92 6.54
N GLN A 553 -1.52 -30.67 5.23
CA GLN A 553 -2.18 -29.56 4.53
C GLN A 553 -3.71 -29.61 4.74
N LYS A 554 -4.35 -30.78 4.54
CA LYS A 554 -5.78 -30.96 4.80
C LYS A 554 -6.17 -30.78 6.28
N ARG A 555 -5.29 -31.16 7.21
CA ARG A 555 -5.44 -30.90 8.65
C ARG A 555 -5.49 -29.40 8.91
N TYR A 556 -4.49 -28.66 8.42
CA TYR A 556 -4.40 -27.21 8.55
C TYR A 556 -5.59 -26.48 7.91
N GLU A 557 -6.03 -26.90 6.72
CA GLU A 557 -7.21 -26.33 6.05
C GLU A 557 -8.51 -26.59 6.80
N ARG A 558 -8.65 -27.77 7.43
CA ARG A 558 -9.79 -28.09 8.31
C ARG A 558 -9.76 -27.23 9.59
N GLU A 559 -8.64 -27.21 10.30
CA GLU A 559 -8.44 -26.43 11.53
C GLU A 559 -8.65 -24.91 11.27
N LEU A 560 -8.18 -24.38 10.14
CA LEU A 560 -8.45 -23.01 9.71
C LEU A 560 -9.93 -22.77 9.44
N THR A 561 -10.65 -23.73 8.86
CA THR A 561 -12.09 -23.62 8.58
C THR A 561 -12.91 -23.65 9.86
N GLU A 562 -12.52 -24.49 10.82
CA GLU A 562 -13.12 -24.62 12.14
C GLU A 562 -12.91 -23.33 12.97
N ILE A 563 -11.68 -22.82 13.04
CA ILE A 563 -11.34 -21.57 13.77
C ILE A 563 -11.86 -20.30 13.07
N ARG A 564 -12.17 -20.36 11.78
CA ARG A 564 -12.82 -19.25 11.04
C ARG A 564 -14.31 -19.09 11.38
N SER A 565 -14.90 -20.01 12.15
CA SER A 565 -16.24 -19.85 12.71
C SER A 565 -16.20 -19.24 14.12
N PRO A 566 -16.57 -17.97 14.25
CA PRO A 566 -17.43 -17.58 15.36
C PRO A 566 -18.65 -16.76 14.91
N VAL A 567 -19.53 -16.49 15.89
CA VAL A 567 -20.57 -15.46 15.80
C VAL A 567 -19.96 -14.09 15.44
N THR A 568 -20.75 -13.27 14.72
CA THR A 568 -20.48 -11.93 14.18
C THR A 568 -19.39 -11.81 13.08
N ALA A 569 -19.65 -10.89 12.13
CA ALA A 569 -18.82 -10.52 10.97
C ALA A 569 -18.69 -11.56 9.82
N GLN A 570 -19.75 -11.76 9.04
CA GLN A 570 -19.64 -12.39 7.72
C GLN A 570 -18.94 -11.47 6.71
N SER A 571 -17.90 -11.97 6.03
CA SER A 571 -17.36 -11.37 4.80
C SER A 571 -17.06 -12.42 3.75
N GLN A 572 -18.02 -12.57 2.83
CA GLN A 572 -17.90 -13.05 1.45
C GLN A 572 -16.88 -14.18 1.18
N LYS A 573 -17.29 -15.41 1.48
CA LYS A 573 -16.93 -16.59 0.67
C LYS A 573 -18.22 -17.34 0.39
N LYS A 574 -18.52 -17.65 -0.88
CA LYS A 574 -19.80 -18.27 -1.26
C LYS A 574 -19.99 -19.59 -0.51
N MET A 575 -21.12 -19.75 0.18
CA MET A 575 -21.64 -21.07 0.49
C MET A 575 -21.90 -21.77 -0.85
N LYS A 576 -21.34 -22.97 -1.02
CA LYS A 576 -21.86 -23.93 -1.99
C LYS A 576 -23.02 -24.63 -1.31
N PHE A 577 -24.19 -24.67 -1.93
CA PHE A 577 -25.22 -25.60 -1.46
C PHE A 577 -24.89 -27.01 -1.94
N ASP A 578 -25.37 -28.02 -1.23
CA ASP A 578 -25.18 -29.40 -1.67
C ASP A 578 -26.00 -29.68 -2.95
N GLY A 579 -25.43 -30.47 -3.84
CA GLY A 579 -25.95 -30.70 -5.19
C GLY A 579 -26.00 -29.47 -6.12
N GLU A 580 -25.43 -28.31 -5.77
CA GLU A 580 -25.37 -27.14 -6.68
C GLU A 580 -24.55 -27.47 -7.94
N PRO A 581 -25.10 -27.33 -9.17
CA PRO A 581 -24.38 -27.64 -10.40
C PRO A 581 -23.07 -26.86 -10.55
N LYS A 582 -22.07 -27.45 -11.20
CA LYS A 582 -20.76 -26.82 -11.43
C LYS A 582 -20.82 -25.92 -12.66
N LYS A 583 -20.36 -24.67 -12.53
CA LYS A 583 -20.25 -23.76 -13.68
C LYS A 583 -19.25 -24.30 -14.72
N PRO A 584 -19.62 -24.37 -16.01
CA PRO A 584 -18.71 -24.72 -17.09
C PRO A 584 -17.75 -23.54 -17.38
N PRO A 585 -16.74 -23.75 -18.23
CA PRO A 585 -15.82 -22.68 -18.63
C PRO A 585 -16.50 -21.54 -19.40
N MET A 586 -15.86 -20.37 -19.39
CA MET A 586 -16.41 -19.12 -19.96
C MET A 586 -15.83 -18.77 -21.35
N SER A 587 -15.00 -19.63 -21.94
CA SER A 587 -14.33 -19.38 -23.23
C SER A 587 -13.81 -20.69 -23.83
N GLY A 588 -13.80 -20.81 -25.17
CA GLY A 588 -13.28 -21.98 -25.87
C GLY A 588 -11.82 -22.30 -25.51
N TYR A 589 -10.99 -21.27 -25.24
CA TYR A 589 -9.63 -21.46 -24.74
C TYR A 589 -9.61 -22.15 -23.36
N GLN A 590 -10.57 -21.82 -22.49
CA GLN A 590 -10.66 -22.46 -21.17
C GLN A 590 -11.09 -23.92 -21.29
N MET A 591 -12.05 -24.25 -22.17
CA MET A 591 -12.41 -25.64 -22.46
C MET A 591 -11.22 -26.44 -23.01
N PHE A 592 -10.53 -25.92 -24.04
CA PHE A 592 -9.33 -26.54 -24.59
C PHE A 592 -8.21 -26.71 -23.55
N SER A 593 -8.04 -25.73 -22.65
CA SER A 593 -7.08 -25.85 -21.54
C SER A 593 -7.49 -26.90 -20.51
N GLN A 594 -8.78 -27.04 -20.23
CA GLN A 594 -9.29 -28.05 -19.30
C GLN A 594 -9.15 -29.45 -19.88
N GLU A 595 -9.48 -29.64 -21.16
CA GLU A 595 -9.28 -30.89 -21.88
C GLU A 595 -7.80 -31.32 -21.86
N LEU A 596 -6.87 -30.47 -22.28
CA LEU A 596 -5.42 -30.80 -22.28
C LEU A 596 -4.83 -30.98 -20.87
N LEU A 597 -5.48 -30.48 -19.82
CA LEU A 597 -5.10 -30.74 -18.42
C LEU A 597 -5.71 -32.04 -17.86
N THR A 598 -6.86 -32.48 -18.38
CA THR A 598 -7.58 -33.68 -17.96
C THR A 598 -7.13 -34.93 -18.75
N ASN A 599 -6.84 -34.80 -20.05
CA ASN A 599 -6.45 -35.90 -20.95
C ASN A 599 -5.04 -36.47 -20.67
N GLY A 600 -4.37 -36.03 -19.60
CA GLY A 600 -3.14 -36.64 -19.08
C GLY A 600 -1.84 -36.34 -19.85
N GLU A 601 -1.89 -36.00 -21.15
CA GLU A 601 -0.70 -35.78 -22.01
C GLU A 601 0.39 -34.94 -21.35
N LEU A 602 0.03 -33.78 -20.79
CA LEU A 602 0.95 -32.78 -20.27
C LEU A 602 1.35 -33.00 -18.80
N THR A 603 0.99 -34.13 -18.19
CA THR A 603 1.24 -34.40 -16.75
C THR A 603 2.72 -34.44 -16.36
N HIS A 604 3.61 -34.66 -17.33
CA HIS A 604 5.07 -34.65 -17.14
C HIS A 604 5.65 -33.24 -16.93
N PHE A 605 4.93 -32.19 -17.31
CA PHE A 605 5.33 -30.79 -17.10
C PHE A 605 4.72 -30.19 -15.82
N GLY A 606 5.43 -29.23 -15.22
CA GLY A 606 4.93 -28.42 -14.11
C GLY A 606 3.76 -27.55 -14.56
N LEU A 607 2.82 -27.24 -13.66
CA LEU A 607 1.56 -26.55 -14.02
C LEU A 607 1.78 -25.23 -14.80
N LYS A 608 2.83 -24.48 -14.46
CA LYS A 608 3.21 -23.24 -15.18
C LYS A 608 3.64 -23.51 -16.63
N GLU A 609 4.41 -24.57 -16.85
CA GLU A 609 4.89 -24.99 -18.17
C GLU A 609 3.73 -25.56 -19.01
N ARG A 610 2.84 -26.35 -18.41
CA ARG A 610 1.61 -26.81 -19.08
C ARG A 610 0.78 -25.65 -19.60
N MET A 611 0.56 -24.60 -18.81
CA MET A 611 -0.21 -23.43 -19.27
C MET A 611 0.46 -22.69 -20.42
N VAL A 612 1.81 -22.68 -20.50
CA VAL A 612 2.55 -22.12 -21.64
C VAL A 612 2.40 -22.99 -22.88
N GLU A 613 2.56 -24.32 -22.75
CA GLU A 613 2.40 -25.26 -23.86
C GLU A 613 0.96 -25.31 -24.38
N ILE A 614 -0.04 -25.25 -23.50
CA ILE A 614 -1.47 -25.13 -23.86
C ILE A 614 -1.71 -23.81 -24.62
N GLY A 615 -1.15 -22.69 -24.16
CA GLY A 615 -1.23 -21.41 -24.86
C GLY A 615 -0.62 -21.50 -26.27
N ARG A 616 0.56 -22.13 -26.40
CA ARG A 616 1.23 -22.35 -27.69
C ARG A 616 0.42 -23.26 -28.62
N ARG A 617 -0.12 -24.38 -28.12
CA ARG A 617 -0.99 -25.29 -28.88
C ARG A 617 -2.27 -24.58 -29.32
N TRP A 618 -2.91 -23.79 -28.45
CA TRP A 618 -4.11 -23.02 -28.79
C TRP A 618 -3.87 -22.03 -29.90
N GLN A 619 -2.75 -21.28 -29.87
CA GLN A 619 -2.42 -20.38 -30.97
C GLN A 619 -2.30 -21.13 -32.30
N LYS A 620 -1.69 -22.32 -32.30
CA LYS A 620 -1.53 -23.19 -33.48
C LYS A 620 -2.84 -23.85 -33.99
N GLN A 621 -3.92 -23.90 -33.19
CA GLN A 621 -5.20 -24.45 -33.67
C GLN A 621 -5.80 -23.59 -34.80
N SER A 622 -6.47 -24.23 -35.77
CA SER A 622 -7.21 -23.52 -36.81
C SER A 622 -8.41 -22.75 -36.23
N GLN A 623 -8.92 -21.76 -36.96
CA GLN A 623 -10.08 -20.98 -36.52
C GLN A 623 -11.33 -21.86 -36.38
N ALA A 624 -11.57 -22.78 -37.32
CA ALA A 624 -12.68 -23.73 -37.24
C ALA A 624 -12.64 -24.62 -35.98
N GLN A 625 -11.45 -25.04 -35.53
CA GLN A 625 -11.30 -25.77 -34.26
C GLN A 625 -11.57 -24.86 -33.05
N LYS A 626 -11.07 -23.63 -33.05
CA LYS A 626 -11.33 -22.62 -32.00
C LYS A 626 -12.84 -22.32 -31.87
N ASP A 627 -13.55 -22.25 -32.99
CA ASP A 627 -14.99 -22.04 -33.06
C ASP A 627 -15.80 -23.29 -32.65
N GLY A 628 -15.28 -24.50 -32.92
CA GLY A 628 -15.81 -25.74 -32.34
C GLY A 628 -15.77 -25.74 -30.81
N TYR A 629 -14.63 -25.35 -30.22
CA TYR A 629 -14.52 -25.17 -28.76
C TYR A 629 -15.39 -24.03 -28.22
N LYS A 630 -15.71 -23.01 -29.02
CA LYS A 630 -16.67 -21.96 -28.65
C LYS A 630 -18.11 -22.52 -28.59
N LYS A 631 -18.53 -23.31 -29.58
CA LYS A 631 -19.85 -23.98 -29.56
C LYS A 631 -20.02 -24.93 -28.38
N LEU A 632 -19.00 -25.75 -28.08
CA LEU A 632 -19.03 -26.68 -26.95
C LEU A 632 -19.13 -25.96 -25.58
N VAL A 633 -18.60 -24.73 -25.48
CA VAL A 633 -18.81 -23.86 -24.31
C VAL A 633 -20.25 -23.34 -24.24
N GLU A 634 -20.81 -22.92 -25.36
CA GLU A 634 -22.18 -22.39 -25.45
C GLU A 634 -23.22 -23.47 -25.12
N GLU A 635 -22.99 -24.71 -25.57
CA GLU A 635 -23.76 -25.92 -25.25
C GLU A 635 -23.73 -26.25 -23.75
N GLN A 636 -22.54 -26.40 -23.15
CA GLN A 636 -22.44 -26.65 -21.70
C GLN A 636 -22.99 -25.49 -20.84
N GLN A 637 -22.93 -24.25 -21.32
CA GLN A 637 -23.57 -23.11 -20.65
C GLN A 637 -25.10 -23.15 -20.73
N LEU A 638 -25.68 -23.78 -21.76
CA LEU A 638 -27.12 -24.01 -21.86
C LEU A 638 -27.55 -25.16 -20.93
N GLU A 639 -26.84 -26.28 -20.96
CA GLU A 639 -27.04 -27.42 -20.05
C GLU A 639 -26.96 -26.98 -18.57
N TYR A 640 -25.92 -26.23 -18.22
CA TYR A 640 -25.75 -25.67 -16.86
C TYR A 640 -26.88 -24.73 -16.43
N LYS A 641 -27.50 -23.98 -17.36
CA LYS A 641 -28.67 -23.15 -17.04
C LYS A 641 -29.88 -24.03 -16.69
N ALA A 642 -30.16 -25.05 -17.50
CA ALA A 642 -31.26 -25.98 -17.25
C ALA A 642 -31.09 -26.73 -15.92
N ASP A 643 -29.89 -27.26 -15.66
CA ASP A 643 -29.51 -27.91 -14.39
C ASP A 643 -29.72 -26.98 -13.18
N LEU A 644 -29.30 -25.71 -13.30
CA LEU A 644 -29.44 -24.71 -12.26
C LEU A 644 -30.91 -24.38 -11.98
N GLU A 645 -31.76 -24.32 -13.02
CA GLU A 645 -33.20 -24.11 -12.87
C GLU A 645 -33.91 -25.32 -12.24
N VAL A 646 -33.57 -26.54 -12.65
CA VAL A 646 -34.07 -27.78 -12.01
C VAL A 646 -33.68 -27.82 -10.53
N TRP A 647 -32.42 -27.48 -10.21
CA TRP A 647 -31.94 -27.40 -8.83
C TRP A 647 -32.66 -26.32 -8.01
N LEU A 648 -32.85 -25.12 -8.57
CA LEU A 648 -33.61 -24.04 -7.93
C LEU A 648 -35.09 -24.41 -7.72
N LYS A 649 -35.70 -25.12 -8.67
CA LYS A 649 -37.10 -25.60 -8.59
C LYS A 649 -37.25 -26.66 -7.50
N LYS A 650 -36.33 -27.64 -7.43
CA LYS A 650 -36.27 -28.65 -6.36
C LYS A 650 -36.16 -27.99 -4.98
N ARG A 651 -35.37 -26.91 -4.86
CA ARG A 651 -35.20 -26.15 -3.60
C ARG A 651 -36.38 -25.27 -3.19
N LYS A 652 -37.40 -25.09 -4.05
CA LYS A 652 -38.66 -24.40 -3.70
C LYS A 652 -39.75 -25.36 -3.19
N GLY A 653 -39.68 -26.66 -3.50
CA GLY A 653 -40.72 -27.64 -3.14
C GLY A 653 -40.72 -28.09 -1.67
N SER A 654 -39.59 -27.95 -0.96
CA SER A 654 -39.42 -28.38 0.43
C SER A 654 -39.58 -27.20 1.42
N GLY A 655 -40.81 -26.92 1.85
CA GLY A 655 -41.14 -25.68 2.58
C GLY A 655 -41.62 -25.85 4.03
N LYS A 656 -40.75 -25.46 4.98
CA LYS A 656 -41.10 -24.58 6.12
C LYS A 656 -39.85 -23.79 6.53
N ALA A 657 -40.05 -22.59 7.08
CA ALA A 657 -39.16 -21.45 6.81
C ALA A 657 -38.02 -21.20 7.81
N LEU A 658 -36.94 -20.57 7.34
CA LEU A 658 -36.20 -19.48 8.02
C LEU A 658 -35.15 -18.84 7.08
N GLY A 659 -35.16 -17.50 6.94
CA GLY A 659 -34.05 -16.69 6.39
C GLY A 659 -34.03 -16.45 4.85
N PRO A 660 -33.78 -15.20 4.38
CA PRO A 660 -33.72 -14.87 2.95
C PRO A 660 -32.33 -15.10 2.32
N PRO A 661 -32.23 -15.54 1.05
CA PRO A 661 -30.96 -15.85 0.38
C PRO A 661 -30.32 -14.65 -0.35
N ALA A 662 -28.99 -14.50 -0.24
CA ALA A 662 -28.23 -13.52 -1.02
C ALA A 662 -28.06 -13.95 -2.50
N LYS A 663 -28.26 -13.00 -3.43
CA LYS A 663 -28.18 -13.24 -4.88
C LYS A 663 -26.75 -13.45 -5.39
N VAL A 664 -26.60 -14.36 -6.36
CA VAL A 664 -25.42 -14.41 -7.25
C VAL A 664 -25.74 -13.59 -8.50
N ASN A 665 -24.87 -12.65 -8.88
CA ASN A 665 -25.00 -11.95 -10.16
C ASN A 665 -24.26 -12.72 -11.27
N VAL A 666 -24.92 -12.91 -12.41
CA VAL A 666 -24.34 -13.36 -13.69
C VAL A 666 -24.86 -12.38 -14.74
N LEU A 667 -23.94 -11.84 -15.54
CA LEU A 667 -24.26 -10.91 -16.62
C LEU A 667 -24.33 -11.68 -17.95
N SER A 668 -25.52 -11.74 -18.56
CA SER A 668 -25.68 -11.68 -20.02
C SER A 668 -27.14 -11.47 -20.41
N GLN A 669 -27.33 -10.76 -21.51
CA GLN A 669 -28.54 -10.64 -22.34
C GLN A 669 -29.20 -12.02 -22.63
N VAL A 670 -30.54 -12.15 -22.57
CA VAL A 670 -31.59 -11.70 -23.52
C VAL A 670 -31.63 -12.59 -24.77
N GLU A 671 -32.74 -13.24 -25.17
CA GLU A 671 -34.07 -13.36 -24.51
C GLU A 671 -34.40 -14.84 -24.16
N GLU A 672 -35.53 -15.53 -24.41
CA GLU A 672 -36.76 -15.29 -25.18
C GLU A 672 -37.92 -16.14 -24.62
N SER A 673 -39.15 -15.62 -24.64
CA SER A 673 -40.40 -16.40 -24.76
C SER A 673 -41.53 -15.47 -25.24
N GLY A 674 -42.57 -15.91 -25.95
CA GLY A 674 -42.89 -17.28 -26.39
C GLY A 674 -44.40 -17.42 -26.47
N GLY A 675 -44.98 -17.41 -27.67
CA GLY A 675 -46.39 -17.06 -27.88
C GLY A 675 -47.43 -18.17 -27.83
N ARG A 676 -48.65 -17.79 -28.21
CA ARG A 676 -49.77 -18.62 -28.70
C ARG A 676 -50.31 -17.93 -29.97
N GLU A 677 -50.91 -18.59 -30.96
CA GLU A 677 -51.27 -20.00 -31.14
C GLU A 677 -51.40 -20.35 -32.65
N ALA A 678 -51.68 -21.62 -32.96
CA ALA A 678 -52.15 -22.15 -34.25
C ALA A 678 -51.20 -22.11 -35.49
N GLY A 679 -51.41 -23.05 -36.44
CA GLY A 679 -50.83 -22.98 -37.79
C GLY A 679 -50.29 -24.31 -38.37
N ARG A 680 -51.13 -25.02 -39.12
CA ARG A 680 -50.91 -26.35 -39.73
C ARG A 680 -49.70 -26.50 -40.68
N GLU A 681 -49.16 -27.72 -40.69
CA GLU A 681 -48.79 -28.54 -41.87
C GLU A 681 -47.95 -27.98 -43.05
N ARG A 682 -46.68 -28.40 -43.08
CA ARG A 682 -46.12 -29.31 -44.11
C ARG A 682 -46.47 -29.09 -45.60
N ARG A 683 -45.53 -28.53 -46.39
CA ARG A 683 -44.83 -29.27 -47.49
C ARG A 683 -43.61 -28.53 -48.08
N GLU A 684 -42.85 -29.30 -48.85
CA GLU A 684 -41.47 -29.15 -49.34
C GLU A 684 -41.39 -28.63 -50.80
N ARG A 685 -40.15 -28.35 -51.29
CA ARG A 685 -39.70 -28.02 -52.69
C ARG A 685 -39.58 -26.51 -53.03
N GLU A 686 -38.62 -26.04 -53.86
CA GLU A 686 -37.45 -26.70 -54.51
C GLU A 686 -36.24 -25.76 -54.79
N ARG A 687 -35.24 -26.25 -55.55
CA ARG A 687 -33.92 -25.62 -55.79
C ARG A 687 -33.83 -24.81 -57.09
N ARG A 688 -33.05 -23.71 -57.08
CA ARG A 688 -31.96 -23.30 -58.04
C ARG A 688 -31.39 -21.95 -57.57
N GLY A 689 -30.07 -21.73 -57.58
CA GLY A 689 -29.29 -21.15 -58.69
C GLY A 689 -28.95 -19.68 -58.38
N GLU A 690 -27.87 -19.02 -58.82
CA GLU A 690 -26.74 -19.39 -59.71
C GLU A 690 -25.50 -18.48 -59.44
N ARG A 691 -24.34 -18.79 -60.08
CA ARG A 691 -23.24 -17.92 -60.63
C ARG A 691 -22.77 -16.62 -59.90
N GLY A 692 -21.48 -16.23 -59.88
CA GLY A 692 -20.23 -16.82 -60.39
C GLY A 692 -19.11 -15.77 -60.67
N THR A 693 -17.86 -16.23 -60.91
CA THR A 693 -16.66 -15.52 -61.51
C THR A 693 -16.06 -14.30 -60.76
N GLU A 694 -14.73 -14.08 -60.53
CA GLU A 694 -13.43 -14.28 -61.27
C GLU A 694 -13.05 -13.04 -62.14
N SER A 695 -11.82 -12.51 -62.24
CA SER A 695 -10.38 -12.94 -62.06
C SER A 695 -9.63 -12.12 -60.97
N ASP A 696 -8.34 -12.24 -60.57
CA ASP A 696 -7.01 -12.75 -61.06
C ASP A 696 -6.06 -11.71 -61.75
N ARG A 697 -4.72 -11.84 -61.51
CA ARG A 697 -3.52 -11.23 -62.19
C ARG A 697 -3.15 -9.76 -61.93
N THR A 698 -1.89 -9.28 -61.94
CA THR A 698 -0.50 -9.82 -61.79
C THR A 698 0.40 -8.61 -61.43
N ARG A 699 1.33 -8.62 -60.45
CA ARG A 699 2.65 -9.30 -60.32
C ARG A 699 3.77 -8.81 -61.26
N GLU A 700 4.62 -7.91 -60.77
CA GLU A 700 6.11 -7.83 -60.92
C GLU A 700 6.63 -6.54 -60.21
N ARG A 701 7.90 -6.27 -59.87
CA ARG A 701 9.24 -6.88 -60.16
C ARG A 701 10.22 -6.65 -58.97
N ASN A 702 11.16 -7.60 -58.77
CA ASN A 702 12.55 -7.58 -58.23
C ASN A 702 13.14 -6.30 -57.55
N GLN A 703 14.14 -6.33 -56.64
CA GLN A 703 15.01 -7.39 -56.07
C GLN A 703 15.71 -6.90 -54.76
N ALA A 704 16.39 -7.78 -54.03
CA ALA A 704 17.39 -7.44 -52.98
C ALA A 704 18.83 -7.54 -53.56
N PRO A 705 19.92 -7.12 -52.85
CA PRO A 705 20.50 -7.97 -51.79
C PRO A 705 21.21 -7.21 -50.63
N HIS A 706 21.88 -7.98 -49.76
CA HIS A 706 22.69 -7.54 -48.61
C HIS A 706 24.06 -6.90 -48.97
N THR A 707 24.65 -6.16 -48.02
CA THR A 707 26.08 -6.10 -47.63
C THR A 707 26.22 -5.00 -46.54
N HIS A 708 27.30 -4.85 -45.76
CA HIS A 708 28.08 -5.82 -44.96
C HIS A 708 28.73 -5.03 -43.79
N THR A 709 29.37 -5.71 -42.84
CA THR A 709 30.16 -5.10 -41.75
C THR A 709 31.49 -4.49 -42.23
N TYR A 710 31.95 -3.36 -41.65
CA TYR A 710 33.23 -3.31 -40.93
C TYR A 710 33.41 -2.03 -40.06
N THR A 711 34.48 -2.00 -39.27
CA THR A 711 34.96 -0.91 -38.41
C THR A 711 36.25 -0.30 -38.98
N HIS A 712 36.56 0.98 -38.75
CA HIS A 712 37.91 1.35 -38.28
C HIS A 712 38.01 2.77 -37.71
N SER A 713 39.16 3.03 -37.07
CA SER A 713 39.59 4.31 -36.52
C SER A 713 41.01 4.65 -36.98
N GLU A 714 41.25 5.90 -37.34
CA GLU A 714 42.56 6.58 -37.46
C GLU A 714 42.27 8.10 -37.40
N THR A 715 43.04 9.00 -36.77
CA THR A 715 44.46 9.08 -36.36
C THR A 715 45.42 9.53 -37.46
N THR A 716 45.75 10.82 -37.45
CA THR A 716 46.95 11.40 -38.08
C THR A 716 47.71 12.28 -37.07
N ARG A 717 49.00 12.53 -37.32
CA ARG A 717 49.93 13.24 -36.43
C ARG A 717 50.76 14.25 -37.22
N GLU A 718 50.93 15.45 -36.65
CA GLU A 718 52.10 16.32 -36.77
C GLU A 718 52.29 16.90 -35.35
N VAL A 719 53.43 16.86 -34.64
CA VAL A 719 54.87 16.74 -34.97
C VAL A 719 55.49 18.03 -35.50
N GLU A 720 55.59 19.01 -34.61
CA GLU A 720 56.77 19.89 -34.55
C GLU A 720 57.53 19.67 -33.23
N ARG A 721 58.75 20.19 -33.16
CA ARG A 721 59.79 19.87 -32.18
C ARG A 721 60.64 21.12 -31.97
N ASP A 722 61.03 21.44 -30.73
CA ASP A 722 62.38 21.89 -30.32
C ASP A 722 62.42 22.77 -29.05
N ARG A 723 63.64 22.79 -28.48
CA ARG A 723 64.27 23.70 -27.51
C ARG A 723 63.99 23.57 -26.01
N GLU A 724 65.11 23.40 -25.30
CA GLU A 724 65.26 23.40 -23.85
C GLU A 724 65.40 24.82 -23.25
N ALA A 725 65.00 24.95 -21.98
CA ALA A 725 65.54 25.80 -20.90
C ALA A 725 64.62 25.51 -19.68
N ASP A 726 65.03 24.90 -18.57
CA ASP A 726 66.17 25.10 -17.66
C ASP A 726 66.12 26.40 -16.84
N GLY A 727 66.39 26.28 -15.53
CA GLY A 727 66.17 27.30 -14.49
C GLY A 727 64.69 27.47 -14.05
N GLY A 728 64.37 27.66 -12.77
CA GLY A 728 65.23 27.58 -11.59
C GLY A 728 64.48 27.77 -10.26
N VAL A 729 64.99 27.08 -9.23
CA VAL A 729 65.11 27.44 -7.80
C VAL A 729 64.32 28.64 -7.24
N GLY A 730 63.59 28.42 -6.13
CA GLY A 730 63.13 29.44 -5.17
C GLY A 730 61.83 29.00 -4.46
N CYS A 731 61.75 28.79 -3.13
CA CYS A 731 61.84 29.77 -2.02
C CYS A 731 60.64 30.74 -1.96
N VAL A 732 60.07 31.11 -0.79
CA VAL A 732 60.02 30.51 0.57
C VAL A 732 59.00 31.32 1.39
N HIS A 733 58.19 30.68 2.25
CA HIS A 733 57.43 31.26 3.39
C HIS A 733 56.31 32.31 3.16
N GLN A 734 55.38 32.32 4.13
CA GLN A 734 54.54 33.42 4.65
C GLN A 734 53.49 34.09 3.72
N ASP A 735 52.24 34.32 4.15
CA ASP A 735 51.52 33.98 5.40
C ASP A 735 50.06 33.57 5.08
#